data_AF-A0A6M3KVJ9-F1
#
_entry.id   AF-A0A6M3KVJ9-F1
#
_cell.length_a   1.000
_cell.length_b   1.000
_cell.length_c   1.000
_cell.angle_alpha   90.00
_cell.angle_beta   90.00
_cell.angle_gamma   90.00
#
_symmetry.space_group_name_H-M   'P 1'
#
loop_
_entity.id
_entity.type
_entity.pdbx_description
1 polymer ?
#
loop_
_entity_poly.entity_id
_entity_poly.type
_entity_poly.pdbx_seq_one_letter_code
_entity_poly.pdbx_strand_id
1 'polypeptide(L)'
;MANLGGLMPATAVVIASDASSRVKQWAWAARSHLGDLVQICVGTSDNVQIQAAIDALPIVNDWRSGHIIFSEGTFDIRAKLDPNSTYAAIVFSGQGRTSTRLIWNTGVSGDFVFDLYAGSAEGRRIDLYDMAINGGGSGSETGKALWLGRADAAGSAEYKLYNVRVSYCASPAIDMDYVSMATFSEVSADNNLGWDVDMDSGSHLMIFGGLYQKVSVNEGWFHTYGATHHHIDIEQNVSYGAIKIDGSFFDPVPTGYESHIILGSSGNVKAPIIFGNNFGTAPEANKYFIDIVNTNNTRIFANDYTASVPPTTYINIQANATDTLIDEGSNISESLITDAGTRTRIFYRNEPDPQYKIPVNLLNNGGFEVGDPPVAWSALRSTFTRETTEIKFGASAAKIVAACTSANSMFRQFVPNYERYKGRKVTLGAWVRAEAANDKAQAMTLYDGVGETASSTFTKDGAYHWVTLTRKISATANQLEVTFYVVKTAATDSDDILYVSGAMLVEGDSCPAFSPKPDDNLASHHTSAYTMSRYESGHVVHTNYGASGAVVITLPQTVSTGYPCRFAVMAAKELRVDPGAAGAIYINGAKQADNAYISSSHIGDEITLVSDGNGDWVVSSQAGNWSVESVGIASGSIVSISKTIDHASLTDVGDATAYMDFGDAIPAGSIIKSVKCDFTEAFNSDDTSTLTMMIGLQADLDAFNKTVDPGEDAFNHTTDVFWGESDCQEPVVTSAATPRVTFTEDDDGTDIINSANAQGAVTVTITYMKA
;
A
#
# COMPACT_ATOMS: atom_id res chain seq x y z
N MET A 1 54.17 35.47 14.35
CA MET A 1 53.69 36.56 13.47
C MET A 1 53.24 36.08 12.09
N ALA A 2 53.81 35.02 11.50
CA ALA A 2 53.40 34.55 10.17
C ALA A 2 51.98 33.93 10.06
N ASN A 3 51.34 33.51 11.17
CA ASN A 3 49.98 32.93 11.16
C ASN A 3 48.85 33.88 11.59
N LEU A 4 49.13 35.17 11.83
CA LEU A 4 48.08 36.16 12.16
C LEU A 4 47.66 37.02 10.95
N GLY A 5 48.30 36.83 9.78
CA GLY A 5 48.07 37.63 8.57
C GLY A 5 46.75 37.37 7.82
N GLY A 6 45.86 36.55 8.37
CA GLY A 6 44.55 36.24 7.78
C GLY A 6 43.34 36.62 8.65
N LEU A 7 43.54 37.29 9.79
CA LEU A 7 42.43 37.70 10.65
C LEU A 7 41.67 38.87 10.00
N MET A 8 40.42 38.61 9.61
CA MET A 8 39.45 39.57 9.10
C MET A 8 39.09 40.64 10.17
N PRO A 9 38.48 41.79 9.79
CA PRO A 9 38.60 43.06 10.53
C PRO A 9 37.94 43.19 11.92
N ALA A 10 37.36 42.12 12.49
CA ALA A 10 36.68 42.18 13.78
C ALA A 10 36.94 40.91 14.62
N THR A 11 38.04 40.90 15.36
CA THR A 11 38.36 39.80 16.30
C THR A 11 38.69 40.40 17.66
N ALA A 12 37.92 40.05 18.69
CA ALA A 12 38.26 40.38 20.08
C ALA A 12 39.06 39.23 20.69
N VAL A 13 40.32 39.47 21.05
CA VAL A 13 41.19 38.45 21.65
C VAL A 13 41.26 38.66 23.15
N VAL A 14 40.73 37.70 23.92
CA VAL A 14 40.77 37.71 25.39
C VAL A 14 41.85 36.73 25.88
N ILE A 15 42.76 37.22 26.70
CA ILE A 15 43.87 36.43 27.25
C ILE A 15 43.75 36.41 28.77
N ALA A 16 43.84 35.21 29.34
CA ALA A 16 43.66 35.00 30.76
C ALA A 16 44.79 35.61 31.60
N SER A 17 44.47 35.93 32.84
CA SER A 17 45.39 36.60 33.77
C SER A 17 46.52 35.69 34.25
N ASP A 18 46.43 34.39 34.05
CA ASP A 18 47.44 33.37 34.34
C ASP A 18 48.29 33.00 33.12
N ALA A 19 47.97 33.53 31.93
CA ALA A 19 48.72 33.27 30.70
C ALA A 19 50.22 33.54 30.87
N SER A 20 51.05 32.74 30.18
CA SER A 20 52.51 32.88 30.31
C SER A 20 52.96 34.31 29.99
N SER A 21 54.03 34.77 30.67
CA SER A 21 54.58 36.11 30.48
C SER A 21 54.92 36.41 29.01
N ARG A 22 55.25 35.38 28.23
CA ARG A 22 55.54 35.47 26.80
C ARG A 22 54.28 35.70 25.95
N VAL A 23 53.16 35.05 26.29
CA VAL A 23 51.84 35.26 25.65
C VAL A 23 51.31 36.66 25.98
N LYS A 24 51.44 37.10 27.24
CA LYS A 24 51.07 38.47 27.64
C LYS A 24 51.91 39.51 26.89
N GLN A 25 53.22 39.34 26.76
CA GLN A 25 54.05 40.28 25.99
C GLN A 25 53.63 40.36 24.51
N TRP A 26 53.26 39.23 23.91
CA TRP A 26 52.76 39.20 22.54
C TRP A 26 51.38 39.86 22.40
N ALA A 27 50.50 39.67 23.37
CA ALA A 27 49.21 40.33 23.45
C ALA A 27 49.32 41.85 23.50
N TRP A 28 50.22 42.35 24.35
CA TRP A 28 50.48 43.77 24.50
C TRP A 28 51.08 44.37 23.23
N ALA A 29 51.95 43.63 22.54
CA ALA A 29 52.47 44.04 21.24
C ALA A 29 51.41 44.02 20.12
N ALA A 30 50.44 43.10 20.18
CA ALA A 30 49.32 43.05 19.25
C ALA A 30 48.34 44.20 19.49
N ARG A 31 48.00 44.48 20.76
CA ARG A 31 47.13 45.61 21.15
C ARG A 31 47.71 46.96 20.72
N SER A 32 49.03 47.14 20.78
CA SER A 32 49.66 48.38 20.31
C SER A 32 49.57 48.58 18.80
N HIS A 33 49.41 47.51 18.02
CA HIS A 33 49.27 47.55 16.56
C HIS A 33 47.82 47.56 16.08
N LEU A 34 46.89 46.96 16.84
CA LEU A 34 45.49 46.75 16.44
C LEU A 34 44.48 47.63 17.21
N GLY A 35 44.93 48.41 18.21
CA GLY A 35 44.07 49.30 19.00
C GLY A 35 43.18 48.55 19.99
N ASP A 36 42.02 49.15 20.34
CA ASP A 36 41.08 48.62 21.35
C ASP A 36 40.32 47.36 20.90
N LEU A 37 40.59 46.86 19.69
CA LEU A 37 40.10 45.57 19.20
C LEU A 37 40.70 44.37 19.96
N VAL A 38 41.77 44.56 20.76
CA VAL A 38 42.38 43.50 21.59
C VAL A 38 42.23 43.84 23.08
N GLN A 39 41.29 43.17 23.76
CA GLN A 39 41.00 43.33 25.19
C GLN A 39 41.78 42.31 26.03
N ILE A 40 42.75 42.77 26.82
CA ILE A 40 43.57 41.89 27.67
C ILE A 40 42.97 41.85 29.08
N CYS A 41 42.55 40.67 29.54
CA CYS A 41 42.07 40.47 30.91
C CYS A 41 43.27 40.28 31.86
N VAL A 42 43.35 41.10 32.91
CA VAL A 42 44.49 41.10 33.85
C VAL A 42 44.12 40.58 35.24
N GLY A 43 42.94 39.97 35.40
CA GLY A 43 42.65 39.04 36.51
C GLY A 43 41.78 39.59 37.63
N THR A 44 41.50 40.89 37.66
CA THR A 44 40.72 41.50 38.75
C THR A 44 39.34 42.00 38.33
N SER A 45 39.01 41.98 37.04
CA SER A 45 37.69 42.40 36.51
C SER A 45 37.33 41.67 35.22
N ASP A 46 37.69 40.39 35.15
CA ASP A 46 37.61 39.59 33.92
C ASP A 46 36.17 39.56 33.37
N ASN A 47 35.14 39.48 34.22
CA ASN A 47 33.74 39.47 33.78
C ASN A 47 33.31 40.79 33.10
N VAL A 48 33.81 41.94 33.58
CA VAL A 48 33.50 43.27 32.99
C VAL A 48 34.26 43.46 31.68
N GLN A 49 35.51 42.97 31.62
CA GLN A 49 36.37 43.08 30.44
C GLN A 49 35.93 42.11 29.33
N ILE A 50 35.47 40.91 29.68
CA ILE A 50 34.85 39.95 28.76
C ILE A 50 33.53 40.51 28.23
N GLN A 51 32.68 41.10 29.09
CA GLN A 51 31.44 41.75 28.64
C GLN A 51 31.73 42.91 27.69
N ALA A 52 32.69 43.77 28.02
CA ALA A 52 33.10 44.86 27.13
C ALA A 52 33.68 44.37 25.80
N ALA A 53 34.36 43.21 25.78
CA ALA A 53 34.84 42.58 24.56
C ALA A 53 33.70 41.99 23.70
N ILE A 54 32.68 41.41 24.33
CA ILE A 54 31.45 40.94 23.67
C ILE A 54 30.67 42.13 23.09
N ASP A 55 30.46 43.18 23.89
CA ASP A 55 29.72 44.39 23.50
C ASP A 55 30.41 45.17 22.37
N ALA A 56 31.72 44.99 22.19
CA ALA A 56 32.50 45.63 21.15
C ALA A 56 32.51 44.87 19.81
N LEU A 57 31.92 43.67 19.73
CA LEU A 57 31.80 42.96 18.45
C LEU A 57 30.80 43.69 17.54
N PRO A 58 31.21 44.13 16.33
CA PRO A 58 30.30 44.81 15.42
C PRO A 58 29.20 43.85 14.98
N ILE A 59 27.95 44.32 15.02
CA ILE A 59 26.81 43.62 14.43
C ILE A 59 27.00 43.67 12.91
N VAL A 60 27.43 42.57 12.29
CA VAL A 60 27.56 42.43 10.84
C VAL A 60 26.58 41.37 10.36
N ASN A 61 25.69 41.76 9.43
CA ASN A 61 24.59 40.94 8.91
C ASN A 61 25.01 39.88 7.88
N ASP A 62 26.30 39.54 7.81
CA ASP A 62 26.86 38.58 6.85
C ASP A 62 27.54 37.46 7.65
N TRP A 63 27.56 36.22 7.13
CA TRP A 63 27.84 34.95 7.86
C TRP A 63 29.23 34.82 8.51
N ARG A 64 29.99 35.90 8.63
CA ARG A 64 31.37 35.97 9.16
C ARG A 64 31.45 36.86 10.40
N SER A 65 30.54 36.63 11.34
CA SER A 65 30.43 37.40 12.57
C SER A 65 31.62 37.15 13.52
N GLY A 66 31.91 38.14 14.37
CA GLY A 66 33.16 38.22 15.15
C GLY A 66 33.45 36.99 16.02
N HIS A 67 34.71 36.58 16.05
CA HIS A 67 35.16 35.44 16.84
C HIS A 67 35.62 35.91 18.23
N ILE A 68 35.19 35.19 19.26
CA ILE A 68 35.79 35.27 20.60
C ILE A 68 36.63 34.02 20.79
N ILE A 69 37.96 34.20 20.90
CA ILE A 69 38.90 33.09 21.11
C ILE A 69 39.33 33.09 22.58
N PHE A 70 38.98 32.02 23.29
CA PHE A 70 39.45 31.77 24.66
C PHE A 70 40.66 30.84 24.63
N SER A 71 41.84 31.34 25.01
CA SER A 71 43.08 30.56 24.94
C SER A 71 43.31 29.61 26.13
N GLU A 72 42.74 29.88 27.32
CA GLU A 72 42.86 29.06 28.55
C GLU A 72 41.92 29.59 29.66
N GLY A 73 41.45 28.74 30.59
CA GLY A 73 40.72 29.14 31.83
C GLY A 73 39.29 28.60 32.01
N THR A 74 38.68 28.82 33.19
CA THR A 74 37.24 28.58 33.48
C THR A 74 36.52 29.91 33.47
N PHE A 75 35.51 30.07 32.60
CA PHE A 75 34.76 31.30 32.43
C PHE A 75 33.29 31.10 32.81
N ASP A 76 32.71 32.08 33.51
CA ASP A 76 31.26 32.16 33.78
C ASP A 76 30.71 33.36 32.99
N ILE A 77 30.22 33.10 31.78
CA ILE A 77 29.65 34.13 30.91
C ILE A 77 28.18 34.28 31.29
N ARG A 78 27.85 35.36 32.01
CA ARG A 78 26.45 35.72 32.39
C ARG A 78 25.85 36.83 31.51
N ALA A 79 26.50 37.13 30.40
CA ALA A 79 26.13 38.16 29.45
C ALA A 79 24.82 37.81 28.72
N LYS A 80 23.95 38.81 28.51
CA LYS A 80 22.81 38.68 27.59
C LYS A 80 23.28 39.10 26.20
N LEU A 81 23.37 38.17 25.25
CA LEU A 81 23.59 38.49 23.83
C LEU A 81 22.27 39.02 23.22
N ASP A 82 22.34 40.14 22.48
CA ASP A 82 21.16 40.83 21.93
C ASP A 82 20.54 39.98 20.79
N PRO A 83 19.22 39.71 20.83
CA PRO A 83 18.51 38.79 19.94
C PRO A 83 18.49 39.17 18.43
N ASN A 84 19.06 40.31 18.02
CA ASN A 84 19.02 40.74 16.62
C ASN A 84 20.27 40.39 15.79
N SER A 85 21.31 39.76 16.37
CA SER A 85 22.47 39.30 15.60
C SER A 85 22.26 37.86 15.13
N THR A 86 22.13 37.65 13.83
CA THR A 86 21.65 36.37 13.28
C THR A 86 22.64 35.20 13.43
N TYR A 87 23.93 35.42 13.75
CA TYR A 87 24.87 34.32 14.03
C TYR A 87 26.00 34.82 14.95
N ALA A 88 26.21 34.18 16.10
CA ALA A 88 27.38 34.42 16.95
C ALA A 88 28.08 33.07 17.20
N ALA A 89 29.27 32.89 16.63
CA ALA A 89 30.07 31.68 16.84
C ALA A 89 31.06 31.89 18.00
N ILE A 90 30.93 31.10 19.06
CA ILE A 90 31.95 31.04 20.11
C ILE A 90 32.89 29.88 19.79
N VAL A 91 34.12 30.20 19.35
CA VAL A 91 35.12 29.19 18.95
C VAL A 91 36.15 29.00 20.07
N PHE A 92 36.19 27.82 20.67
CA PHE A 92 37.21 27.45 21.64
C PHE A 92 38.40 26.79 20.92
N SER A 93 39.53 27.49 20.83
CA SER A 93 40.74 27.01 20.15
C SER A 93 41.92 26.95 21.11
N GLY A 94 42.61 25.80 21.14
CA GLY A 94 43.89 25.62 21.84
C GLY A 94 43.84 25.26 23.34
N GLN A 95 42.67 24.90 23.89
CA GLN A 95 42.57 24.57 25.32
C GLN A 95 43.04 23.13 25.64
N GLY A 96 43.79 22.98 26.73
CA GLY A 96 44.00 21.68 27.40
C GLY A 96 42.75 21.23 28.16
N ARG A 97 42.85 20.23 29.05
CA ARG A 97 41.72 19.79 29.89
C ARG A 97 41.17 20.94 30.75
N THR A 98 40.08 21.57 30.33
CA THR A 98 39.37 22.59 31.08
C THR A 98 37.87 22.28 31.09
N SER A 99 37.24 22.46 32.25
CA SER A 99 35.78 22.45 32.37
C SER A 99 35.28 23.88 32.13
N THR A 100 34.63 24.10 31.00
CA THR A 100 33.98 25.37 30.68
C THR A 100 32.51 25.28 31.09
N ARG A 101 32.03 26.17 31.97
CA ARG A 101 30.61 26.24 32.36
C ARG A 101 29.94 27.40 31.63
N LEU A 102 29.12 27.08 30.63
CA LEU A 102 28.29 28.08 29.94
C LEU A 102 26.89 28.06 30.56
N ILE A 103 26.42 29.19 31.11
CA ILE A 103 25.04 29.34 31.61
C ILE A 103 24.33 30.33 30.70
N TRP A 104 23.41 29.87 29.85
CA TRP A 104 22.72 30.71 28.88
C TRP A 104 21.23 30.80 29.19
N ASN A 105 20.70 32.02 29.28
CA ASN A 105 19.31 32.25 29.68
C ASN A 105 18.63 33.27 28.75
N THR A 106 18.35 32.88 27.51
CA THR A 106 17.62 33.70 26.53
C THR A 106 16.87 32.84 25.51
N GLY A 107 15.63 33.20 25.17
CA GLY A 107 14.87 32.55 24.09
C GLY A 107 15.19 33.14 22.72
N VAL A 108 16.14 32.56 21.99
CA VAL A 108 16.60 33.02 20.67
C VAL A 108 16.52 31.90 19.63
N SER A 109 16.10 32.23 18.41
CA SER A 109 16.18 31.36 17.23
C SER A 109 17.53 31.54 16.52
N GLY A 110 18.42 30.57 16.64
CA GLY A 110 19.67 30.55 15.89
C GLY A 110 20.41 29.22 16.05
N ASP A 111 21.22 28.87 15.06
CA ASP A 111 22.02 27.65 15.08
C ASP A 111 23.18 27.79 16.07
N PHE A 112 23.24 26.91 17.07
CA PHE A 112 24.37 26.84 17.98
C PHE A 112 25.41 25.86 17.47
N VAL A 113 26.51 26.40 16.93
CA VAL A 113 27.62 25.62 16.39
C VAL A 113 28.74 25.59 17.44
N PHE A 114 28.93 24.44 18.10
CA PHE A 114 30.14 24.18 18.88
C PHE A 114 31.16 23.47 17.98
N ASP A 115 32.11 24.23 17.44
CA ASP A 115 33.21 23.71 16.62
C ASP A 115 34.54 23.76 17.39
N LEU A 116 35.15 22.59 17.60
CA LEU A 116 36.41 22.40 18.31
C LEU A 116 37.60 22.42 17.33
N TYR A 117 37.93 23.60 16.79
CA TYR A 117 39.12 23.76 15.95
C TYR A 117 40.40 23.86 16.80
N ALA A 118 41.27 22.84 16.79
CA ALA A 118 42.74 22.98 16.97
C ALA A 118 43.43 21.62 17.00
N GLY A 119 44.69 21.57 16.53
CA GLY A 119 45.38 20.34 16.18
C GLY A 119 45.84 19.41 17.31
N SER A 120 46.00 18.15 16.92
CA SER A 120 46.87 17.07 17.41
C SER A 120 46.98 16.77 18.92
N ALA A 121 46.01 17.14 19.76
CA ALA A 121 46.01 16.73 21.18
C ALA A 121 44.76 15.93 21.55
N GLU A 122 44.98 14.69 22.01
CA GLU A 122 43.98 13.74 22.49
C GLU A 122 43.25 14.23 23.76
N GLY A 123 41.94 14.00 23.85
CA GLY A 123 41.16 14.04 25.11
C GLY A 123 40.55 15.39 25.49
N ARG A 124 39.75 15.99 24.60
CA ARG A 124 38.96 17.19 24.92
C ARG A 124 37.59 16.81 25.46
N ARG A 125 37.22 17.41 26.59
CA ARG A 125 35.91 17.22 27.23
C ARG A 125 35.20 18.56 27.35
N ILE A 126 33.97 18.65 26.85
CA ILE A 126 33.08 19.80 27.03
C ILE A 126 31.92 19.37 27.92
N ASP A 127 31.72 20.06 29.05
CA ASP A 127 30.57 19.86 29.91
C ASP A 127 29.60 21.06 29.76
N LEU A 128 28.41 20.85 29.22
CA LEU A 128 27.33 21.84 29.11
C LEU A 128 26.33 21.62 30.25
N TYR A 129 25.94 22.68 30.97
CA TYR A 129 25.02 22.60 32.11
C TYR A 129 23.87 23.59 31.95
N ASP A 130 22.66 23.19 32.32
CA ASP A 130 21.47 24.05 32.46
C ASP A 130 21.13 24.85 31.19
N MET A 131 21.32 24.23 30.01
CA MET A 131 21.15 24.90 28.73
C MET A 131 19.68 24.88 28.29
N ALA A 132 19.08 26.04 28.07
CA ALA A 132 17.74 26.15 27.51
C ALA A 132 17.80 26.75 26.10
N ILE A 133 17.47 25.96 25.08
CA ILE A 133 17.40 26.36 23.67
C ILE A 133 15.92 26.48 23.29
N ASN A 134 15.51 27.63 22.76
CA ASN A 134 14.14 27.88 22.36
C ASN A 134 14.12 28.33 20.89
N GLY A 135 13.85 27.39 19.98
CA GLY A 135 13.65 27.70 18.56
C GLY A 135 12.47 28.66 18.43
N GLY A 136 12.67 29.83 17.82
CA GLY A 136 11.60 30.80 17.63
C GLY A 136 10.38 30.11 16.98
N GLY A 137 9.21 30.30 17.59
CA GLY A 137 8.02 29.47 17.34
C GLY A 137 7.66 29.22 15.88
N SER A 138 7.02 28.06 15.64
CA SER A 138 6.36 27.58 14.40
C SER A 138 6.52 28.49 13.17
N GLY A 139 7.63 28.37 12.43
CA GLY A 139 7.75 29.06 11.14
C GLY A 139 9.13 29.12 10.48
N SER A 140 10.24 28.86 11.21
CA SER A 140 11.58 28.82 10.59
C SER A 140 11.96 27.38 10.23
N GLU A 141 11.85 27.02 8.96
CA GLU A 141 12.06 25.65 8.46
C GLU A 141 13.54 25.18 8.40
N THR A 142 14.54 25.94 8.87
CA THR A 142 15.94 25.67 8.50
C THR A 142 17.01 25.94 9.57
N GLY A 143 16.75 25.70 10.85
CA GLY A 143 17.77 25.84 11.90
C GLY A 143 17.95 24.61 12.79
N LYS A 144 19.20 24.15 12.95
CA LYS A 144 19.61 23.10 13.90
C LYS A 144 19.77 23.74 15.28
N ALA A 145 19.01 23.30 16.28
CA ALA A 145 19.03 23.96 17.58
C ALA A 145 20.38 23.83 18.30
N LEU A 146 21.03 22.68 18.17
CA LEU A 146 22.37 22.41 18.71
C LEU A 146 23.15 21.53 17.74
N TRP A 147 24.25 22.04 17.19
CA TRP A 147 25.19 21.26 16.40
C TRP A 147 26.47 20.99 17.20
N LEU A 148 26.77 19.72 17.43
CA LEU A 148 28.00 19.26 18.06
C LEU A 148 28.94 18.75 16.97
N GLY A 149 29.88 19.61 16.57
CA GLY A 149 30.75 19.38 15.43
C GLY A 149 32.06 18.67 15.74
N ARG A 150 32.69 18.22 14.66
CA ARG A 150 33.92 17.43 14.57
C ARG A 150 35.13 18.08 15.26
N ALA A 151 35.80 17.35 16.15
CA ALA A 151 37.25 17.47 16.31
C ALA A 151 37.88 16.73 15.12
N ASP A 152 38.93 17.27 14.50
CA ASP A 152 39.61 16.71 13.32
C ASP A 152 39.75 15.16 13.27
N ALA A 153 40.04 14.60 12.09
CA ALA A 153 40.06 13.16 11.79
C ALA A 153 40.90 12.24 12.71
N ALA A 154 41.61 12.78 13.70
CA ALA A 154 42.45 12.07 14.66
C ALA A 154 42.08 12.31 16.14
N GLY A 155 41.12 13.17 16.48
CA GLY A 155 40.82 13.55 17.87
C GLY A 155 39.45 13.09 18.38
N SER A 156 39.40 12.37 19.50
CA SER A 156 38.16 12.07 20.23
C SER A 156 37.68 13.29 21.04
N ALA A 157 36.50 13.83 20.73
CA ALA A 157 35.80 14.80 21.58
C ALA A 157 34.73 14.11 22.42
N GLU A 158 34.75 14.36 23.73
CA GLU A 158 33.74 13.92 24.70
C GLU A 158 32.85 15.11 25.07
N TYR A 159 31.55 15.01 24.84
CA TYR A 159 30.57 16.01 25.28
C TYR A 159 29.75 15.45 26.43
N LYS A 160 29.57 16.20 27.51
CA LYS A 160 28.59 15.89 28.55
C LYS A 160 27.59 17.01 28.68
N LEU A 161 26.32 16.69 28.52
CA LEU A 161 25.23 17.64 28.56
C LEU A 161 24.38 17.32 29.79
N TYR A 162 24.28 18.26 30.71
CA TYR A 162 23.53 18.15 31.96
C TYR A 162 22.38 19.16 31.96
N ASN A 163 21.15 18.69 32.15
CA ASN A 163 19.94 19.52 32.22
C ASN A 163 19.76 20.42 30.99
N VAL A 164 19.67 19.81 29.80
CA VAL A 164 19.47 20.54 28.54
C VAL A 164 18.00 20.50 28.14
N ARG A 165 17.38 21.68 28.04
CA ARG A 165 16.00 21.84 27.55
C ARG A 165 16.01 22.40 26.13
N VAL A 166 15.36 21.71 25.20
CA VAL A 166 15.19 22.18 23.81
C VAL A 166 13.71 22.30 23.48
N SER A 167 13.23 23.51 23.23
CA SER A 167 11.81 23.79 22.97
C SER A 167 11.63 24.47 21.61
N TYR A 168 10.52 24.18 20.93
CA TYR A 168 10.07 24.82 19.68
C TYR A 168 11.06 24.76 18.48
N CYS A 169 11.84 23.70 18.33
CA CYS A 169 12.82 23.55 17.25
C CYS A 169 12.28 22.72 16.07
N ALA A 170 12.71 23.06 14.85
CA ALA A 170 12.52 22.21 13.66
C ALA A 170 13.56 21.06 13.66
N SER A 171 13.28 20.00 12.92
CA SER A 171 14.11 18.78 12.87
C SER A 171 15.37 18.97 12.00
N PRO A 172 16.58 18.55 12.43
CA PRO A 172 16.91 17.93 13.72
C PRO A 172 17.17 18.96 14.83
N ALA A 173 16.74 18.62 16.06
CA ALA A 173 16.90 19.50 17.22
C ALA A 173 18.33 19.47 17.79
N ILE A 174 18.96 18.30 17.76
CA ILE A 174 20.38 18.12 18.09
C ILE A 174 20.99 17.32 16.95
N ASP A 175 22.09 17.82 16.39
CA ASP A 175 22.83 17.14 15.33
C ASP A 175 24.29 16.92 15.78
N MET A 176 24.74 15.68 15.66
CA MET A 176 26.06 15.22 16.12
C MET A 176 26.87 14.63 14.96
N ASP A 177 27.86 15.39 14.51
CA ASP A 177 28.72 15.02 13.37
C ASP A 177 30.11 14.54 13.86
N TYR A 178 30.39 13.24 13.73
CA TYR A 178 31.60 12.53 14.20
C TYR A 178 31.94 12.72 15.70
N VAL A 179 30.95 12.61 16.59
CA VAL A 179 31.15 12.74 18.04
C VAL A 179 31.53 11.41 18.68
N SER A 180 32.77 11.29 19.16
CA SER A 180 33.28 10.03 19.72
C SER A 180 32.56 9.55 20.99
N MET A 181 32.04 10.47 21.80
CA MET A 181 31.15 10.15 22.93
C MET A 181 30.34 11.38 23.35
N ALA A 182 29.01 11.29 23.30
CA ALA A 182 28.11 12.25 23.92
C ALA A 182 27.39 11.59 25.10
N THR A 183 27.48 12.20 26.28
CA THR A 183 26.74 11.78 27.49
C THR A 183 25.67 12.80 27.80
N PHE A 184 24.42 12.36 27.90
CA PHE A 184 23.30 13.21 28.30
C PHE A 184 22.80 12.83 29.68
N SER A 185 22.64 13.81 30.55
CA SER A 185 22.10 13.68 31.90
C SER A 185 20.97 14.69 32.04
N GLU A 186 19.74 14.24 31.78
CA GLU A 186 18.51 15.05 31.78
C GLU A 186 18.37 15.97 30.56
N VAL A 187 17.65 15.48 29.53
CA VAL A 187 17.27 16.24 28.34
C VAL A 187 15.75 16.29 28.29
N SER A 188 15.17 17.49 28.20
CA SER A 188 13.72 17.67 28.08
C SER A 188 13.38 18.40 26.78
N ALA A 189 12.48 17.83 25.98
CA ALA A 189 11.94 18.46 24.79
C ALA A 189 10.46 18.81 25.00
N ASP A 190 10.14 20.10 24.99
CA ASP A 190 8.76 20.57 25.19
C ASP A 190 8.21 21.16 23.87
N ASN A 191 7.06 20.65 23.40
CA ASN A 191 6.29 21.20 22.26
C ASN A 191 7.00 21.26 20.89
N ASN A 192 7.80 20.25 20.52
CA ASN A 192 8.39 20.14 19.19
C ASN A 192 7.47 19.36 18.22
N LEU A 193 7.35 19.83 16.97
CA LEU A 193 6.60 19.16 15.89
C LEU A 193 7.36 17.98 15.24
N GLY A 194 8.59 17.73 15.69
CA GLY A 194 9.44 16.62 15.32
C GLY A 194 10.72 16.73 16.14
N TRP A 195 10.93 15.83 17.08
CA TRP A 195 12.20 15.73 17.78
C TRP A 195 13.04 14.66 17.09
N ASP A 196 14.17 15.06 16.52
CA ASP A 196 15.14 14.15 15.91
C ASP A 196 16.53 14.45 16.47
N VAL A 197 17.27 13.39 16.77
CA VAL A 197 18.68 13.42 17.13
C VAL A 197 19.40 12.75 15.98
N ASP A 198 19.93 13.55 15.06
CA ASP A 198 20.65 13.02 13.92
C ASP A 198 22.08 12.65 14.34
N MET A 199 22.52 11.46 13.94
CA MET A 199 23.82 10.91 14.31
C MET A 199 24.51 10.37 13.07
N ASP A 200 25.59 11.03 12.65
CA ASP A 200 26.42 10.56 11.55
C ASP A 200 27.21 9.29 11.90
N SER A 201 27.62 8.56 10.86
CA SER A 201 28.37 7.31 10.99
C SER A 201 29.65 7.48 11.82
N GLY A 202 29.77 6.73 12.91
CA GLY A 202 30.93 6.77 13.82
C GLY A 202 30.73 7.60 15.09
N SER A 203 29.56 8.24 15.26
CA SER A 203 29.18 8.88 16.51
C SER A 203 28.69 7.83 17.54
N HIS A 204 29.09 7.97 18.81
CA HIS A 204 28.60 7.11 19.90
C HIS A 204 27.80 7.91 20.93
N LEU A 205 26.57 7.47 21.17
CA LEU A 205 25.68 8.02 22.20
C LEU A 205 25.63 7.05 23.39
N MET A 206 26.05 7.51 24.56
CA MET A 206 25.96 6.72 25.79
C MET A 206 25.10 7.44 26.81
N ILE A 207 23.88 6.92 27.04
CA ILE A 207 22.95 7.43 28.05
C ILE A 207 23.17 6.63 29.33
N PHE A 208 23.71 7.25 30.39
CA PHE A 208 23.90 6.57 31.67
C PHE A 208 22.67 6.71 32.57
N GLY A 209 22.23 5.58 33.12
CA GLY A 209 21.09 5.47 34.04
C GLY A 209 21.36 6.08 35.41
N GLY A 210 20.69 7.20 35.69
CA GLY A 210 20.31 7.62 37.04
C GLY A 210 18.83 7.29 37.27
N LEU A 211 18.46 7.01 38.53
CA LEU A 211 17.24 6.35 39.01
C LEU A 211 15.86 6.92 38.58
N TYR A 212 15.78 8.00 37.83
CA TYR A 212 14.56 8.50 37.19
C TYR A 212 14.96 9.34 35.97
N GLN A 213 14.65 8.87 34.76
CA GLN A 213 14.74 9.70 33.55
C GLN A 213 13.42 9.60 32.79
N LYS A 214 12.88 10.76 32.41
CA LYS A 214 11.57 10.91 31.78
C LYS A 214 11.76 11.52 30.39
N VAL A 215 11.72 10.69 29.35
CA VAL A 215 11.64 11.17 27.96
C VAL A 215 10.16 11.26 27.60
N SER A 216 9.59 12.46 27.69
CA SER A 216 8.18 12.70 27.36
C SER A 216 8.08 13.19 25.91
N VAL A 217 7.75 12.30 24.99
CA VAL A 217 7.48 12.63 23.58
C VAL A 217 5.98 12.83 23.38
N ASN A 218 5.58 14.02 22.90
CA ASN A 218 4.17 14.32 22.58
C ASN A 218 3.78 13.75 21.20
N GLU A 219 4.60 13.97 20.16
CA GLU A 219 4.51 13.34 18.83
C GLU A 219 5.92 13.37 18.20
N GLY A 220 6.49 12.24 17.76
CA GLY A 220 7.85 12.22 17.20
C GLY A 220 8.36 10.84 16.81
N TRP A 221 9.37 10.83 15.92
CA TRP A 221 10.08 9.64 15.45
C TRP A 221 11.38 9.51 16.24
N PHE A 222 11.73 8.31 16.69
CA PHE A 222 12.99 8.07 17.40
C PHE A 222 13.84 7.13 16.56
N HIS A 223 14.89 7.67 15.93
CA HIS A 223 15.88 6.88 15.19
C HIS A 223 17.15 6.71 16.04
N THR A 224 17.67 5.49 16.12
CA THR A 224 19.00 5.24 16.70
C THR A 224 19.87 4.54 15.68
N TYR A 225 21.00 5.14 15.31
CA TYR A 225 21.98 4.55 14.40
C TYR A 225 23.23 4.07 15.18
N GLY A 226 23.60 2.79 15.06
CA GLY A 226 24.95 2.29 15.36
C GLY A 226 25.35 1.96 16.81
N ALA A 227 24.41 1.72 17.74
CA ALA A 227 24.76 1.42 19.14
C ALA A 227 24.76 -0.09 19.48
N THR A 228 25.73 -0.52 20.30
CA THR A 228 25.95 -1.93 20.69
C THR A 228 25.16 -2.40 21.93
N HIS A 229 24.48 -1.50 22.66
CA HIS A 229 23.63 -1.83 23.82
C HIS A 229 22.48 -0.83 23.93
N HIS A 230 21.24 -1.31 24.02
CA HIS A 230 20.06 -0.47 24.24
C HIS A 230 19.35 -0.85 25.54
N HIS A 231 19.16 0.14 26.42
CA HIS A 231 18.13 0.11 27.46
C HIS A 231 17.35 1.41 27.28
N ILE A 232 16.18 1.31 26.67
CA ILE A 232 15.33 2.45 26.32
C ILE A 232 14.02 2.29 27.09
N ASP A 233 13.73 3.23 27.99
CA ASP A 233 12.49 3.27 28.77
C ASP A 233 11.67 4.47 28.28
N ILE A 234 10.53 4.22 27.63
CA ILE A 234 9.67 5.25 27.02
C ILE A 234 8.34 5.30 27.76
N GLU A 235 8.12 6.34 28.56
CA GLU A 235 6.84 6.58 29.21
C GLU A 235 6.00 7.59 28.40
N GLN A 236 5.07 7.10 27.58
CA GLN A 236 4.17 7.93 26.77
C GLN A 236 2.98 8.41 27.61
N ASN A 237 2.79 9.73 27.73
CA ASN A 237 1.72 10.35 28.54
C ASN A 237 0.50 10.82 27.73
N VAL A 238 0.38 10.47 26.44
CA VAL A 238 -0.70 10.96 25.56
C VAL A 238 -1.32 9.85 24.71
N SER A 239 -2.60 10.04 24.38
CA SER A 239 -3.51 9.02 23.83
C SER A 239 -3.35 8.71 22.33
N TYR A 240 -2.47 9.42 21.59
CA TYR A 240 -2.35 9.31 20.14
C TYR A 240 -0.91 9.59 19.67
N GLY A 241 -0.19 8.55 19.24
CA GLY A 241 1.13 8.66 18.58
C GLY A 241 1.74 7.28 18.37
N ALA A 242 2.03 6.89 17.13
CA ALA A 242 2.61 5.59 16.80
C ALA A 242 4.11 5.57 17.12
N ILE A 243 4.61 4.46 17.66
CA ILE A 243 6.06 4.24 17.81
C ILE A 243 6.48 3.34 16.65
N LYS A 244 7.28 3.87 15.72
CA LYS A 244 7.95 3.07 14.68
C LYS A 244 9.41 2.87 15.09
N ILE A 245 9.87 1.63 15.06
CA ILE A 245 11.29 1.27 15.21
C ILE A 245 11.74 0.75 13.84
N ASP A 246 12.52 1.53 13.10
CA ASP A 246 13.14 1.10 11.85
C ASP A 246 14.51 0.44 12.15
N GLY A 247 14.63 -0.85 11.86
CA GLY A 247 15.81 -1.67 12.19
C GLY A 247 16.92 -1.68 11.14
N SER A 248 16.99 -0.68 10.25
CA SER A 248 17.79 -0.77 9.01
C SER A 248 19.31 -0.90 9.20
N PHE A 249 19.87 -0.77 10.41
CA PHE A 249 21.31 -0.97 10.65
C PHE A 249 21.59 -1.52 12.06
N PHE A 250 21.30 -2.80 12.28
CA PHE A 250 21.99 -3.58 13.32
C PHE A 250 23.22 -4.24 12.68
N ASP A 251 24.42 -3.71 12.98
CA ASP A 251 25.68 -4.38 12.64
C ASP A 251 25.75 -5.72 13.43
N PRO A 252 26.30 -6.81 12.87
CA PRO A 252 26.29 -8.11 13.54
C PRO A 252 27.08 -8.03 14.85
N VAL A 253 26.36 -8.09 15.96
CA VAL A 253 26.95 -8.19 17.29
C VAL A 253 27.68 -9.55 17.38
N PRO A 254 28.87 -9.63 18.00
CA PRO A 254 29.52 -10.91 18.23
C PRO A 254 28.60 -11.91 18.95
N THR A 255 28.75 -13.21 18.69
CA THR A 255 27.92 -14.26 19.31
C THR A 255 27.87 -14.16 20.84
N GLY A 256 26.66 -14.16 21.43
CA GLY A 256 26.45 -14.30 22.88
C GLY A 256 25.80 -13.12 23.61
N TYR A 257 25.32 -12.09 22.90
CA TYR A 257 24.64 -10.94 23.51
C TYR A 257 23.12 -11.01 23.32
N GLU A 258 22.39 -10.49 24.31
CA GLU A 258 20.93 -10.36 24.30
C GLU A 258 20.56 -8.88 24.20
N SER A 259 19.62 -8.55 23.31
CA SER A 259 19.01 -7.23 23.25
C SER A 259 17.65 -7.28 23.92
N HIS A 260 17.45 -6.42 24.92
CA HIS A 260 16.19 -6.29 25.66
C HIS A 260 15.56 -4.93 25.35
N ILE A 261 14.34 -4.92 24.81
CA ILE A 261 13.53 -3.73 24.65
C ILE A 261 12.37 -3.85 25.65
N ILE A 262 12.32 -2.96 26.64
CA ILE A 262 11.24 -2.91 27.62
C ILE A 262 10.36 -1.71 27.30
N LEU A 263 9.09 -1.95 26.99
CA LEU A 263 8.09 -0.90 26.77
C LEU A 263 7.12 -0.89 27.96
N GLY A 264 7.33 0.04 28.89
CA GLY A 264 6.46 0.26 30.03
C GLY A 264 5.53 1.45 29.80
N SER A 265 4.22 1.28 30.02
CA SER A 265 3.30 2.42 30.05
C SER A 265 2.52 2.46 31.36
N SER A 266 2.32 3.65 31.93
CA SER A 266 1.47 3.87 33.10
C SER A 266 0.00 4.19 32.75
N GLY A 267 -0.41 4.03 31.47
CA GLY A 267 -1.74 4.43 30.97
C GLY A 267 -2.28 3.61 29.79
N ASN A 268 -3.48 3.94 29.31
CA ASN A 268 -4.11 3.29 28.14
C ASN A 268 -3.41 3.72 26.84
N VAL A 269 -2.35 3.02 26.44
CA VAL A 269 -1.67 3.25 25.16
C VAL A 269 -2.48 2.61 24.03
N LYS A 270 -3.08 3.45 23.17
CA LYS A 270 -3.79 3.02 21.95
C LYS A 270 -2.92 3.08 20.68
N ALA A 271 -1.60 3.18 20.85
CA ALA A 271 -0.67 3.34 19.74
C ALA A 271 -0.34 1.99 19.07
N PRO A 272 -0.35 1.91 17.73
CA PRO A 272 0.24 0.78 17.02
C PRO A 272 1.76 0.82 17.16
N ILE A 273 2.37 -0.32 17.49
CA ILE A 273 3.81 -0.54 17.36
C ILE A 273 4.04 -1.17 15.98
N ILE A 274 4.85 -0.50 15.15
CA ILE A 274 5.16 -0.95 13.78
C ILE A 274 6.65 -1.26 13.69
N PHE A 275 6.99 -2.51 13.37
CA PHE A 275 8.36 -2.91 13.05
C PHE A 275 8.60 -2.75 11.53
N GLY A 276 9.69 -2.06 11.16
CA GLY A 276 10.09 -1.90 9.76
C GLY A 276 10.65 -3.18 9.11
N ASN A 277 10.60 -3.25 7.78
CA ASN A 277 10.79 -4.48 6.98
C ASN A 277 12.24 -4.96 6.80
N ASN A 278 13.25 -4.38 7.44
CA ASN A 278 14.66 -4.67 7.17
C ASN A 278 15.41 -5.20 8.40
N PHE A 279 15.24 -6.49 8.71
CA PHE A 279 16.25 -7.22 9.48
C PHE A 279 17.26 -7.80 8.49
N GLY A 280 18.51 -7.33 8.52
CA GLY A 280 19.57 -7.77 7.62
C GLY A 280 19.81 -9.28 7.65
N THR A 281 20.32 -9.84 6.55
CA THR A 281 20.50 -11.27 6.26
C THR A 281 21.64 -11.95 7.06
N ALA A 282 21.82 -11.64 8.33
CA ALA A 282 22.85 -12.27 9.16
C ALA A 282 22.53 -13.77 9.41
N PRO A 283 23.45 -14.70 9.11
CA PRO A 283 23.15 -16.14 9.09
C PRO A 283 23.17 -16.87 10.45
N GLU A 284 23.27 -16.16 11.59
CA GLU A 284 23.31 -16.82 12.91
C GLU A 284 22.39 -16.16 13.96
N ALA A 285 21.91 -16.99 14.90
CA ALA A 285 20.75 -16.77 15.76
C ALA A 285 20.90 -15.63 16.77
N ASN A 286 20.38 -14.44 16.44
CA ASN A 286 20.15 -13.37 17.40
C ASN A 286 18.79 -13.55 18.09
N LYS A 287 18.78 -13.49 19.43
CA LYS A 287 17.54 -13.47 20.24
C LYS A 287 17.19 -12.03 20.57
N TYR A 288 15.97 -11.62 20.24
CA TYR A 288 15.45 -10.30 20.57
C TYR A 288 14.34 -10.46 21.62
N PHE A 289 14.52 -9.91 22.81
CA PHE A 289 13.46 -9.92 23.84
C PHE A 289 12.71 -8.59 23.81
N ILE A 290 11.38 -8.67 23.66
CA ILE A 290 10.49 -7.50 23.68
C ILE A 290 9.50 -7.68 24.83
N ASP A 291 9.81 -7.09 25.98
CA ASP A 291 8.94 -7.14 27.15
C ASP A 291 8.00 -5.92 27.14
N ILE A 292 6.70 -6.18 26.95
CA ILE A 292 5.65 -5.15 27.02
C ILE A 292 4.97 -5.28 28.38
N VAL A 293 5.19 -4.31 29.27
CA VAL A 293 4.76 -4.39 30.66
C VAL A 293 3.70 -3.33 30.97
N ASN A 294 2.59 -3.74 31.60
CA ASN A 294 1.51 -2.88 32.10
C ASN A 294 0.71 -2.09 31.05
N THR A 295 0.53 -2.61 29.84
CA THR A 295 -0.33 -1.97 28.82
C THR A 295 -1.74 -2.58 28.81
N ASN A 296 -2.76 -1.75 28.58
CA ASN A 296 -4.12 -2.20 28.26
C ASN A 296 -4.42 -1.86 26.79
N ASN A 297 -4.89 -2.83 26.00
CA ASN A 297 -5.28 -2.68 24.57
C ASN A 297 -4.13 -2.39 23.57
N THR A 298 -2.99 -3.07 23.69
CA THR A 298 -1.92 -2.95 22.70
C THR A 298 -2.25 -3.72 21.41
N ARG A 299 -2.05 -3.06 20.25
CA ARG A 299 -2.04 -3.71 18.93
C ARG A 299 -0.61 -3.74 18.39
N ILE A 300 -0.16 -4.92 17.99
CA ILE A 300 1.16 -5.12 17.36
C ILE A 300 0.93 -5.41 15.88
N PHE A 301 1.59 -4.66 15.00
CA PHE A 301 1.56 -4.90 13.55
C PHE A 301 2.95 -5.38 13.09
N ALA A 302 3.03 -6.63 12.66
CA ALA A 302 4.20 -7.16 11.96
C ALA A 302 3.90 -7.17 10.45
N ASN A 303 4.65 -6.39 9.65
CA ASN A 303 4.50 -6.40 8.20
C ASN A 303 5.19 -7.63 7.57
N ASP A 304 4.67 -8.08 6.43
CA ASP A 304 5.08 -9.31 5.72
C ASP A 304 6.58 -9.33 5.38
N TYR A 305 7.22 -10.44 5.75
CA TYR A 305 8.58 -10.79 5.39
C TYR A 305 8.56 -11.62 4.09
N THR A 306 9.14 -11.11 3.00
CA THR A 306 9.15 -11.77 1.68
C THR A 306 10.42 -12.56 1.34
N ALA A 307 11.35 -12.75 2.29
CA ALA A 307 12.60 -13.49 2.04
C ALA A 307 12.54 -14.96 2.49
N SER A 308 12.98 -15.87 1.60
CA SER A 308 12.85 -17.34 1.70
C SER A 308 13.90 -18.03 2.59
N VAL A 309 14.24 -17.49 3.76
CA VAL A 309 15.17 -18.15 4.70
C VAL A 309 14.58 -18.07 6.11
N PRO A 310 14.56 -19.15 6.91
CA PRO A 310 13.95 -19.11 8.25
C PRO A 310 14.96 -18.60 9.29
N PRO A 311 14.74 -17.45 9.95
CA PRO A 311 15.36 -17.18 11.24
C PRO A 311 14.43 -17.66 12.36
N THR A 312 14.99 -18.37 13.35
CA THR A 312 14.34 -18.57 14.65
C THR A 312 14.42 -17.26 15.45
N THR A 313 13.58 -16.29 15.10
CA THR A 313 13.40 -15.09 15.92
C THR A 313 12.50 -15.46 17.10
N TYR A 314 13.05 -15.42 18.32
CA TYR A 314 12.27 -15.62 19.54
C TYR A 314 11.62 -14.30 19.92
N ILE A 315 10.29 -14.21 19.93
CA ILE A 315 9.57 -13.07 20.52
C ILE A 315 8.88 -13.59 21.77
N ASN A 316 9.39 -13.21 22.95
CA ASN A 316 8.74 -13.53 24.22
C ASN A 316 7.90 -12.33 24.65
N ILE A 317 6.56 -12.46 24.67
CA ILE A 317 5.64 -11.40 25.10
C ILE A 317 5.14 -11.72 26.51
N GLN A 318 5.75 -11.14 27.54
CA GLN A 318 5.24 -11.23 28.91
C GLN A 318 4.19 -10.14 29.19
N ALA A 319 2.99 -10.29 28.62
CA ALA A 319 1.91 -9.34 28.83
C ALA A 319 1.05 -9.73 30.05
N ASN A 320 1.08 -8.94 31.12
CA ASN A 320 0.03 -8.91 32.16
C ASN A 320 -1.20 -8.07 31.70
N ALA A 321 -1.57 -8.18 30.42
CA ALA A 321 -2.60 -7.34 29.79
C ALA A 321 -3.92 -8.10 29.61
N THR A 322 -5.06 -7.43 29.84
CA THR A 322 -6.40 -8.05 29.77
C THR A 322 -6.98 -8.24 28.37
N ASP A 323 -6.38 -7.67 27.31
CA ASP A 323 -6.79 -7.85 25.91
C ASP A 323 -5.61 -7.45 24.98
N THR A 324 -4.94 -8.44 24.37
CA THR A 324 -3.85 -8.24 23.39
C THR A 324 -4.28 -8.75 22.02
N LEU A 325 -4.10 -7.93 20.98
CA LEU A 325 -4.42 -8.28 19.60
C LEU A 325 -3.13 -8.42 18.77
N ILE A 326 -2.95 -9.57 18.13
CA ILE A 326 -1.83 -9.85 17.23
C ILE A 326 -2.40 -10.04 15.81
N ASP A 327 -2.00 -9.18 14.87
CA ASP A 327 -2.33 -9.27 13.43
C ASP A 327 -1.10 -9.83 12.71
N GLU A 328 -1.19 -11.09 12.27
CA GLU A 328 -0.04 -11.83 11.74
C GLU A 328 0.08 -11.68 10.21
N GLY A 329 1.26 -11.23 9.77
CA GLY A 329 1.81 -11.51 8.45
C GLY A 329 2.22 -12.99 8.34
N SER A 330 2.25 -13.49 7.12
CA SER A 330 2.02 -14.88 6.71
C SER A 330 2.98 -16.04 7.15
N ASN A 331 3.87 -15.90 8.16
CA ASN A 331 4.92 -16.91 8.41
C ASN A 331 5.36 -17.19 9.87
N ILE A 332 4.52 -16.97 10.90
CA ILE A 332 4.89 -17.28 12.30
C ILE A 332 4.42 -18.70 12.69
N SER A 333 5.30 -19.53 13.26
CA SER A 333 4.93 -20.88 13.73
C SER A 333 4.26 -20.83 15.12
N GLU A 334 3.13 -21.52 15.31
CA GLU A 334 2.33 -21.60 16.56
C GLU A 334 3.10 -22.02 17.84
N SER A 335 4.34 -22.50 17.75
CA SER A 335 4.99 -23.21 18.87
C SER A 335 5.51 -22.35 20.03
N LEU A 336 5.27 -21.03 20.06
CA LEU A 336 6.07 -20.12 20.89
C LEU A 336 5.34 -18.95 21.59
N ILE A 337 4.04 -19.09 21.87
CA ILE A 337 3.33 -18.18 22.78
C ILE A 337 3.14 -18.86 24.14
N THR A 338 3.98 -18.53 25.13
CA THR A 338 3.80 -18.97 26.52
C THR A 338 2.98 -17.93 27.28
N ASP A 339 1.68 -18.21 27.45
CA ASP A 339 0.67 -17.29 27.96
C ASP A 339 0.62 -17.18 29.49
N ALA A 340 0.26 -15.98 29.98
CA ALA A 340 -0.22 -15.73 31.35
C ALA A 340 -1.37 -14.68 31.42
N GLY A 341 -2.16 -14.49 30.35
CA GLY A 341 -3.27 -13.53 30.29
C GLY A 341 -4.53 -14.06 29.59
N THR A 342 -5.71 -13.82 30.18
CA THR A 342 -6.97 -14.54 29.92
C THR A 342 -7.64 -14.35 28.55
N ARG A 343 -7.11 -13.52 27.61
CA ARG A 343 -7.78 -13.15 26.34
C ARG A 343 -6.84 -12.67 25.20
N THR A 344 -6.01 -13.55 24.66
CA THR A 344 -5.28 -13.25 23.41
C THR A 344 -6.10 -13.71 22.20
N ARG A 345 -6.33 -12.85 21.20
CA ARG A 345 -6.93 -13.21 19.90
C ARG A 345 -5.94 -12.99 18.76
N ILE A 346 -5.76 -14.01 17.94
CA ILE A 346 -4.89 -14.02 16.75
C ILE A 346 -5.80 -13.96 15.51
N PHE A 347 -5.57 -12.99 14.62
CA PHE A 347 -6.25 -12.90 13.33
C PHE A 347 -5.30 -13.31 12.20
N TYR A 348 -5.66 -14.36 11.45
CA TYR A 348 -4.90 -14.81 10.29
C TYR A 348 -5.38 -14.07 9.04
N ARG A 349 -4.50 -13.31 8.38
CA ARG A 349 -4.86 -12.45 7.23
C ARG A 349 -5.26 -13.21 5.95
N ASN A 350 -5.05 -14.53 5.89
CA ASN A 350 -5.36 -15.37 4.70
C ASN A 350 -6.42 -16.47 4.92
N GLU A 351 -7.01 -16.58 6.10
CA GLU A 351 -8.17 -17.45 6.30
C GLU A 351 -9.41 -16.55 6.38
N PRO A 352 -10.37 -16.64 5.44
CA PRO A 352 -11.63 -15.91 5.58
C PRO A 352 -12.25 -16.30 6.93
N ASP A 353 -12.70 -15.28 7.66
CA ASP A 353 -13.30 -15.35 8.99
C ASP A 353 -13.99 -16.70 9.25
N PRO A 354 -13.63 -17.46 10.30
CA PRO A 354 -14.26 -18.73 10.59
C PRO A 354 -15.78 -18.65 10.81
N GLN A 355 -16.35 -17.46 11.01
CA GLN A 355 -17.81 -17.26 11.04
C GLN A 355 -18.49 -17.23 9.66
N TYR A 356 -17.75 -17.15 8.55
CA TYR A 356 -18.29 -17.03 7.19
C TYR A 356 -17.70 -18.04 6.19
N LYS A 357 -17.24 -19.21 6.64
CA LYS A 357 -16.98 -20.32 5.71
C LYS A 357 -18.31 -20.84 5.17
N ILE A 358 -18.68 -20.40 3.98
CA ILE A 358 -19.77 -20.99 3.21
C ILE A 358 -19.47 -22.50 3.12
N PRO A 359 -20.38 -23.37 3.59
CA PRO A 359 -20.13 -24.81 3.60
C PRO A 359 -19.90 -25.30 2.17
N VAL A 360 -18.72 -25.85 1.90
CA VAL A 360 -18.38 -26.48 0.62
C VAL A 360 -19.02 -27.87 0.58
N ASN A 361 -19.85 -28.12 -0.43
CA ASN A 361 -20.42 -29.45 -0.64
C ASN A 361 -19.32 -30.41 -1.14
N LEU A 362 -19.05 -31.45 -0.36
CA LEU A 362 -18.05 -32.48 -0.63
C LEU A 362 -18.55 -33.58 -1.58
N LEU A 363 -19.82 -33.53 -1.99
CA LEU A 363 -20.43 -34.47 -2.94
C LEU A 363 -20.34 -33.94 -4.37
N ASN A 364 -20.03 -34.82 -5.31
CA ASN A 364 -20.12 -34.50 -6.74
C ASN A 364 -21.57 -34.71 -7.19
N ASN A 365 -22.16 -33.74 -7.89
CA ASN A 365 -23.52 -33.87 -8.43
C ASN A 365 -24.57 -34.31 -7.37
N GLY A 366 -24.45 -33.85 -6.13
CA GLY A 366 -25.47 -34.08 -5.09
C GLY A 366 -26.82 -33.38 -5.32
N GLY A 367 -26.89 -32.47 -6.31
CA GLY A 367 -28.14 -31.90 -6.83
C GLY A 367 -28.81 -32.80 -7.87
N PHE A 368 -28.06 -33.77 -8.43
CA PHE A 368 -28.50 -34.75 -9.41
C PHE A 368 -28.87 -34.20 -10.79
N GLU A 369 -28.36 -33.01 -11.13
CA GLU A 369 -28.68 -32.29 -12.37
C GLU A 369 -28.03 -32.88 -13.62
N VAL A 370 -26.93 -33.63 -13.45
CA VAL A 370 -26.12 -34.15 -14.56
C VAL A 370 -26.28 -35.66 -14.72
N GLY A 371 -26.70 -36.10 -15.92
CA GLY A 371 -26.80 -37.50 -16.37
C GLY A 371 -28.08 -38.24 -15.99
N ASP A 372 -28.30 -39.38 -16.64
CA ASP A 372 -29.37 -40.34 -16.31
C ASP A 372 -28.85 -41.78 -16.53
N PRO A 373 -28.52 -42.54 -15.46
CA PRO A 373 -28.59 -42.14 -14.04
C PRO A 373 -27.67 -40.95 -13.69
N PRO A 374 -27.92 -40.25 -12.56
CA PRO A 374 -27.05 -39.17 -12.10
C PRO A 374 -25.56 -39.56 -12.05
N VAL A 375 -24.71 -38.76 -12.70
CA VAL A 375 -23.25 -38.99 -12.80
C VAL A 375 -22.61 -38.93 -11.41
N ALA A 376 -21.49 -39.67 -11.23
CA ALA A 376 -20.72 -39.79 -9.99
C ALA A 376 -21.43 -40.53 -8.84
N TRP A 377 -22.62 -41.05 -9.08
CA TRP A 377 -23.34 -41.93 -8.16
C TRP A 377 -23.39 -43.34 -8.73
N SER A 378 -23.23 -44.33 -7.87
CA SER A 378 -23.29 -45.75 -8.22
C SER A 378 -24.45 -46.42 -7.52
N ALA A 379 -25.31 -47.09 -8.28
CA ALA A 379 -26.40 -47.89 -7.75
C ALA A 379 -25.94 -49.32 -7.42
N LEU A 380 -26.50 -49.88 -6.37
CA LEU A 380 -26.36 -51.28 -6.00
C LEU A 380 -27.75 -51.86 -5.78
N ARG A 381 -28.09 -52.86 -6.61
CA ARG A 381 -29.28 -53.71 -6.41
C ARG A 381 -30.59 -52.92 -6.45
N SER A 382 -30.64 -51.85 -7.24
CA SER A 382 -31.78 -50.97 -7.40
C SER A 382 -31.89 -50.44 -8.82
N THR A 383 -33.09 -50.01 -9.21
CA THR A 383 -33.24 -49.16 -10.39
C THR A 383 -32.95 -47.72 -9.96
N PHE A 384 -31.95 -47.09 -10.57
CA PHE A 384 -31.52 -45.73 -10.26
C PHE A 384 -31.63 -44.88 -11.50
N THR A 385 -32.43 -43.81 -11.43
CA THR A 385 -32.73 -42.93 -12.57
C THR A 385 -32.82 -41.49 -12.10
N ARG A 386 -32.71 -40.55 -13.04
CA ARG A 386 -33.03 -39.15 -12.80
C ARG A 386 -34.54 -38.94 -12.83
N GLU A 387 -35.07 -38.14 -11.91
CA GLU A 387 -36.48 -37.77 -11.82
C GLU A 387 -36.65 -36.28 -12.10
N THR A 388 -37.63 -35.92 -12.94
CA THR A 388 -37.85 -34.54 -13.38
C THR A 388 -39.24 -34.00 -12.98
N THR A 389 -40.05 -34.79 -12.29
CA THR A 389 -41.39 -34.37 -11.83
C THR A 389 -41.43 -34.19 -10.31
N GLU A 390 -40.89 -35.14 -9.56
CA GLU A 390 -40.85 -35.10 -8.10
C GLU A 390 -39.52 -34.51 -7.60
N ILE A 391 -39.44 -33.19 -7.58
CA ILE A 391 -38.21 -32.43 -7.30
C ILE A 391 -38.42 -31.51 -6.10
N LYS A 392 -37.41 -31.39 -5.23
CA LYS A 392 -37.40 -30.38 -4.15
C LYS A 392 -36.60 -29.14 -4.53
N PHE A 393 -35.45 -29.34 -5.17
CA PHE A 393 -34.52 -28.29 -5.55
C PHE A 393 -33.95 -28.57 -6.94
N GLY A 394 -33.73 -27.51 -7.72
CA GLY A 394 -33.16 -27.61 -9.06
C GLY A 394 -34.14 -28.13 -10.13
N ALA A 395 -33.61 -28.78 -11.17
CA ALA A 395 -34.39 -29.29 -12.29
C ALA A 395 -34.58 -30.80 -12.24
N SER A 396 -33.93 -31.49 -11.29
CA SER A 396 -34.06 -32.93 -11.14
C SER A 396 -33.75 -33.44 -9.73
N ALA A 397 -34.05 -34.72 -9.51
CA ALA A 397 -33.76 -35.45 -8.29
C ALA A 397 -33.22 -36.85 -8.63
N ALA A 398 -32.56 -37.48 -7.68
CA ALA A 398 -32.28 -38.91 -7.72
C ALA A 398 -33.53 -39.70 -7.35
N LYS A 399 -33.89 -40.69 -8.19
CA LYS A 399 -34.93 -41.68 -7.89
C LYS A 399 -34.32 -43.06 -7.79
N ILE A 400 -34.64 -43.75 -6.71
CA ILE A 400 -34.32 -45.15 -6.54
C ILE A 400 -35.60 -45.96 -6.33
N VAL A 401 -35.73 -47.05 -7.09
CA VAL A 401 -36.78 -48.06 -6.90
C VAL A 401 -36.11 -49.34 -6.41
N ALA A 402 -36.66 -49.93 -5.33
CA ALA A 402 -36.18 -51.21 -4.83
C ALA A 402 -36.23 -52.27 -5.94
N ALA A 403 -35.20 -53.12 -6.06
CA ALA A 403 -35.13 -54.08 -7.16
C ALA A 403 -34.46 -55.42 -6.80
N CYS A 404 -34.41 -55.79 -5.51
CA CYS A 404 -33.60 -56.95 -5.12
C CYS A 404 -34.26 -57.91 -4.14
N THR A 405 -33.77 -59.15 -4.16
CA THR A 405 -34.33 -60.31 -3.43
C THR A 405 -33.60 -60.65 -2.13
N SER A 406 -32.41 -60.10 -1.85
CA SER A 406 -31.62 -60.51 -0.67
C SER A 406 -30.74 -59.45 0.05
N ALA A 407 -30.78 -58.17 -0.32
CA ALA A 407 -30.03 -57.11 0.39
C ALA A 407 -30.65 -55.70 0.29
N ASN A 408 -29.96 -54.65 0.74
CA ASN A 408 -30.44 -53.28 0.59
C ASN A 408 -30.34 -52.81 -0.88
N SER A 409 -31.40 -52.17 -1.35
CA SER A 409 -31.42 -51.39 -2.60
C SER A 409 -30.87 -50.00 -2.29
N MET A 410 -29.79 -49.58 -2.93
CA MET A 410 -29.11 -48.33 -2.56
C MET A 410 -28.42 -47.64 -3.74
N PHE A 411 -28.11 -46.37 -3.56
CA PHE A 411 -27.13 -45.68 -4.38
C PHE A 411 -26.15 -44.92 -3.47
N ARG A 412 -24.92 -44.76 -3.95
CA ARG A 412 -23.80 -44.28 -3.15
C ARG A 412 -22.80 -43.45 -3.93
N GLN A 413 -22.01 -42.68 -3.20
CA GLN A 413 -20.86 -41.95 -3.73
C GLN A 413 -19.69 -42.04 -2.75
N PHE A 414 -18.50 -42.29 -3.29
CA PHE A 414 -17.24 -42.15 -2.57
C PHE A 414 -16.79 -40.70 -2.61
N VAL A 415 -16.45 -40.14 -1.45
CA VAL A 415 -15.96 -38.77 -1.32
C VAL A 415 -14.47 -38.74 -1.64
N PRO A 416 -14.03 -37.97 -2.64
CA PRO A 416 -12.62 -37.86 -2.96
C PRO A 416 -11.83 -37.18 -1.83
N ASN A 417 -10.54 -37.45 -1.74
CA ASN A 417 -9.63 -36.83 -0.75
C ASN A 417 -10.07 -36.97 0.72
N TYR A 418 -10.70 -38.10 1.05
CA TYR A 418 -11.27 -38.32 2.39
C TYR A 418 -10.23 -38.23 3.52
N GLU A 419 -8.95 -38.43 3.20
CA GLU A 419 -7.82 -38.40 4.14
C GLU A 419 -7.74 -37.07 4.92
N ARG A 420 -8.14 -35.95 4.29
CA ARG A 420 -8.18 -34.62 4.92
C ARG A 420 -9.14 -34.57 6.11
N TYR A 421 -10.18 -35.40 6.13
CA TYR A 421 -11.23 -35.36 7.14
C TYR A 421 -10.98 -36.31 8.32
N LYS A 422 -9.89 -37.08 8.32
CA LYS A 422 -9.51 -37.96 9.43
C LYS A 422 -9.45 -37.19 10.76
N GLY A 423 -10.20 -37.66 11.76
CA GLY A 423 -10.33 -37.03 13.07
C GLY A 423 -11.29 -35.84 13.13
N ARG A 424 -11.84 -35.39 12.00
CA ARG A 424 -12.77 -34.26 11.89
C ARG A 424 -14.22 -34.73 11.81
N LYS A 425 -15.17 -33.81 12.01
CA LYS A 425 -16.58 -34.08 11.84
C LYS A 425 -17.05 -33.66 10.46
N VAL A 426 -17.90 -34.48 9.86
CA VAL A 426 -18.64 -34.13 8.64
C VAL A 426 -20.12 -34.36 8.88
N THR A 427 -20.96 -33.54 8.26
CA THR A 427 -22.42 -33.64 8.34
C THR A 427 -23.00 -33.78 6.93
N LEU A 428 -23.70 -34.89 6.70
CA LEU A 428 -24.52 -35.14 5.52
C LEU A 428 -25.90 -34.51 5.74
N GLY A 429 -26.46 -33.89 4.72
CA GLY A 429 -27.84 -33.40 4.67
C GLY A 429 -28.45 -33.64 3.29
N ALA A 430 -29.74 -33.96 3.22
CA ALA A 430 -30.46 -34.08 1.96
C ALA A 430 -31.96 -33.86 2.14
N TRP A 431 -32.63 -33.40 1.09
CA TRP A 431 -34.09 -33.46 1.00
C TRP A 431 -34.48 -34.85 0.50
N VAL A 432 -35.21 -35.58 1.33
CA VAL A 432 -35.67 -36.94 1.00
C VAL A 432 -37.18 -37.00 1.00
N ARG A 433 -37.75 -37.74 0.05
CA ARG A 433 -39.19 -38.05 0.00
C ARG A 433 -39.35 -39.55 -0.15
N ALA A 434 -39.98 -40.16 0.85
CA ALA A 434 -40.42 -41.54 0.82
C ALA A 434 -41.94 -41.58 0.61
N GLU A 435 -42.40 -42.35 -0.37
CA GLU A 435 -43.83 -42.53 -0.63
C GLU A 435 -44.55 -43.17 0.56
N ALA A 436 -45.80 -42.76 0.79
CA ALA A 436 -46.60 -43.28 1.90
C ALA A 436 -46.92 -44.77 1.78
N ALA A 437 -46.92 -45.30 0.55
CA ALA A 437 -47.11 -46.72 0.27
C ALA A 437 -45.89 -47.59 0.63
N ASN A 438 -44.73 -46.97 0.85
CA ASN A 438 -43.50 -47.70 1.09
C ASN A 438 -43.61 -48.55 2.36
N ASP A 439 -43.30 -49.84 2.29
CA ASP A 439 -43.44 -50.75 3.43
C ASP A 439 -42.08 -51.08 4.09
N LYS A 440 -40.95 -50.70 3.46
CA LYS A 440 -39.59 -50.91 3.99
C LYS A 440 -38.94 -49.64 4.54
N ALA A 441 -38.07 -49.80 5.54
CA ALA A 441 -37.40 -48.67 6.16
C ALA A 441 -36.43 -48.01 5.17
N GLN A 442 -36.30 -46.68 5.18
CA GLN A 442 -35.42 -45.94 4.27
C GLN A 442 -34.57 -44.98 5.10
N ALA A 443 -33.28 -44.88 4.79
CA ALA A 443 -32.36 -44.02 5.54
C ALA A 443 -31.12 -43.67 4.70
N MET A 444 -30.25 -42.83 5.27
CA MET A 444 -28.93 -42.53 4.72
C MET A 444 -27.82 -42.89 5.72
N THR A 445 -26.63 -43.22 5.22
CA THR A 445 -25.45 -43.51 6.04
C THR A 445 -24.20 -42.77 5.61
N LEU A 446 -23.31 -42.59 6.58
CA LEU A 446 -21.91 -42.21 6.42
C LEU A 446 -21.02 -43.36 6.87
N TYR A 447 -20.22 -43.90 5.95
CA TYR A 447 -19.29 -44.99 6.21
C TYR A 447 -17.86 -44.56 5.90
N ASP A 448 -16.93 -44.72 6.86
CA ASP A 448 -15.54 -44.27 6.71
C ASP A 448 -14.52 -45.42 6.52
N GLY A 449 -15.01 -46.62 6.20
CA GLY A 449 -14.18 -47.81 6.07
C GLY A 449 -13.82 -48.49 7.40
N VAL A 450 -14.12 -47.84 8.53
CA VAL A 450 -13.89 -48.35 9.89
C VAL A 450 -15.22 -48.55 10.62
N GLY A 451 -16.15 -47.64 10.44
CA GLY A 451 -17.51 -47.77 10.97
C GLY A 451 -18.52 -46.94 10.20
N GLU A 452 -19.79 -47.15 10.54
CA GLU A 452 -20.93 -46.52 9.90
C GLU A 452 -21.76 -45.73 10.92
N THR A 453 -22.38 -44.64 10.48
CA THR A 453 -23.47 -43.96 11.21
C THR A 453 -24.66 -43.86 10.27
N ALA A 454 -25.87 -44.15 10.76
CA ALA A 454 -27.11 -44.07 10.00
C ALA A 454 -28.00 -42.95 10.53
N SER A 455 -28.79 -42.33 9.65
CA SER A 455 -29.88 -41.44 10.04
C SER A 455 -31.02 -42.23 10.70
N SER A 456 -31.97 -41.52 11.30
CA SER A 456 -33.30 -42.10 11.55
C SER A 456 -33.95 -42.53 10.24
N THR A 457 -34.90 -43.46 10.32
CA THR A 457 -35.72 -43.82 9.17
C THR A 457 -36.51 -42.63 8.69
N PHE A 458 -36.56 -42.42 7.37
CA PHE A 458 -37.30 -41.32 6.76
C PHE A 458 -38.80 -41.45 7.01
N THR A 459 -39.46 -40.31 7.19
CA THR A 459 -40.92 -40.22 7.26
C THR A 459 -41.52 -40.62 5.91
N LYS A 460 -42.51 -41.52 5.93
CA LYS A 460 -43.17 -42.06 4.74
C LYS A 460 -44.55 -41.43 4.58
N ASP A 461 -44.58 -40.17 4.18
CA ASP A 461 -45.81 -39.39 4.02
C ASP A 461 -45.96 -38.79 2.62
N GLY A 462 -45.07 -39.16 1.68
CA GLY A 462 -45.04 -38.58 0.34
C GLY A 462 -44.57 -37.12 0.31
N ALA A 463 -44.07 -36.57 1.42
CA ALA A 463 -43.53 -35.22 1.49
C ALA A 463 -42.00 -35.21 1.55
N TYR A 464 -41.41 -34.06 1.19
CA TYR A 464 -39.97 -33.84 1.31
C TYR A 464 -39.58 -33.39 2.72
N HIS A 465 -38.65 -34.10 3.33
CA HIS A 465 -38.07 -33.81 4.64
C HIS A 465 -36.58 -33.54 4.52
N TRP A 466 -36.08 -32.51 5.21
CA TRP A 466 -34.64 -32.30 5.36
C TRP A 466 -34.11 -33.20 6.47
N VAL A 467 -33.22 -34.13 6.14
CA VAL A 467 -32.62 -35.04 7.11
C VAL A 467 -31.13 -34.79 7.15
N THR A 468 -30.53 -34.79 8.35
CA THR A 468 -29.09 -34.63 8.56
C THR A 468 -28.49 -35.79 9.36
N LEU A 469 -27.19 -35.99 9.20
CA LEU A 469 -26.41 -37.05 9.85
C LEU A 469 -24.95 -36.58 10.02
N THR A 470 -24.48 -36.48 11.26
CA THR A 470 -23.09 -36.08 11.58
C THR A 470 -22.26 -37.28 12.00
N ARG A 471 -21.02 -37.37 11.50
CA ARG A 471 -20.04 -38.39 11.89
C ARG A 471 -18.66 -37.76 12.13
N LYS A 472 -17.98 -38.16 13.21
CA LYS A 472 -16.54 -37.94 13.36
C LYS A 472 -15.79 -39.04 12.59
N ILE A 473 -15.05 -38.66 11.56
CA ILE A 473 -14.31 -39.59 10.70
C ILE A 473 -13.15 -40.19 11.49
N SER A 474 -13.01 -41.52 11.46
CA SER A 474 -11.93 -42.21 12.16
C SER A 474 -10.55 -41.71 11.71
N ALA A 475 -9.60 -41.58 12.63
CA ALA A 475 -8.21 -41.32 12.28
C ALA A 475 -7.59 -42.43 11.40
N THR A 476 -8.15 -43.64 11.47
CA THR A 476 -7.76 -44.80 10.65
C THR A 476 -8.71 -45.06 9.49
N ALA A 477 -9.56 -44.10 9.12
CA ALA A 477 -10.44 -44.21 7.96
C ALA A 477 -9.63 -44.61 6.70
N ASN A 478 -10.22 -45.45 5.86
CA ASN A 478 -9.63 -45.83 4.57
C ASN A 478 -10.54 -45.48 3.37
N GLN A 479 -11.68 -44.85 3.65
CA GLN A 479 -12.57 -44.24 2.67
C GLN A 479 -13.53 -43.26 3.37
N LEU A 480 -14.36 -42.57 2.59
CA LEU A 480 -15.57 -41.90 3.07
C LEU A 480 -16.66 -42.10 2.02
N GLU A 481 -17.77 -42.69 2.42
CA GLU A 481 -18.87 -43.13 1.55
C GLU A 481 -20.19 -42.59 2.08
N VAL A 482 -20.97 -42.00 1.19
CA VAL A 482 -22.36 -41.57 1.43
C VAL A 482 -23.28 -42.55 0.73
N THR A 483 -24.28 -43.07 1.45
CA THR A 483 -25.25 -44.00 0.89
C THR A 483 -26.68 -43.58 1.24
N PHE A 484 -27.59 -43.70 0.28
CA PHE A 484 -29.03 -43.65 0.50
C PHE A 484 -29.62 -45.01 0.15
N TYR A 485 -30.47 -45.57 1.02
CA TYR A 485 -30.98 -46.92 0.83
C TYR A 485 -32.42 -47.11 1.25
N VAL A 486 -33.00 -48.16 0.67
CA VAL A 486 -34.23 -48.82 1.09
C VAL A 486 -33.81 -50.14 1.76
N VAL A 487 -34.01 -50.24 3.08
CA VAL A 487 -33.63 -51.38 3.95
C VAL A 487 -34.53 -52.56 3.67
N LYS A 488 -33.92 -53.68 3.35
CA LYS A 488 -34.64 -54.90 3.11
C LYS A 488 -34.66 -55.81 4.33
N THR A 489 -35.82 -56.35 4.66
CA THR A 489 -35.97 -57.63 5.37
C THR A 489 -36.21 -58.74 4.34
N ALA A 490 -35.93 -60.01 4.64
CA ALA A 490 -35.72 -61.13 3.69
C ALA A 490 -36.72 -61.38 2.51
N ALA A 491 -37.83 -60.63 2.39
CA ALA A 491 -38.81 -60.74 1.29
C ALA A 491 -38.46 -59.81 0.10
N THR A 492 -38.72 -60.26 -1.14
CA THR A 492 -38.62 -59.45 -2.38
C THR A 492 -39.39 -58.14 -2.24
N ASP A 493 -38.77 -57.04 -2.63
CA ASP A 493 -39.33 -55.69 -2.62
C ASP A 493 -39.00 -55.05 -3.97
N SER A 494 -40.03 -54.54 -4.63
CA SER A 494 -39.95 -53.99 -6.00
C SER A 494 -40.77 -52.72 -6.18
N ASP A 495 -41.42 -52.25 -5.12
CA ASP A 495 -42.42 -51.19 -5.15
C ASP A 495 -42.07 -50.00 -4.26
N ASP A 496 -41.11 -50.15 -3.33
CA ASP A 496 -40.62 -49.01 -2.55
C ASP A 496 -39.80 -48.02 -3.40
N ILE A 497 -40.16 -46.74 -3.31
CA ILE A 497 -39.54 -45.63 -4.06
C ILE A 497 -39.00 -44.57 -3.10
N LEU A 498 -37.76 -44.14 -3.32
CA LEU A 498 -37.15 -43.02 -2.60
C LEU A 498 -36.69 -41.95 -3.60
N TYR A 499 -37.03 -40.70 -3.32
CA TYR A 499 -36.52 -39.52 -4.01
C TYR A 499 -35.54 -38.77 -3.12
N VAL A 500 -34.41 -38.33 -3.70
CA VAL A 500 -33.37 -37.55 -3.00
C VAL A 500 -33.02 -36.34 -3.85
N SER A 501 -32.99 -35.15 -3.26
CA SER A 501 -32.68 -33.89 -3.92
C SER A 501 -31.79 -33.02 -3.03
N GLY A 502 -30.86 -32.28 -3.62
CA GLY A 502 -29.97 -31.35 -2.90
C GLY A 502 -29.16 -32.02 -1.79
N ALA A 503 -28.57 -33.19 -2.06
CA ALA A 503 -27.68 -33.87 -1.12
C ALA A 503 -26.37 -33.09 -0.96
N MET A 504 -25.95 -32.93 0.28
CA MET A 504 -24.75 -32.19 0.65
C MET A 504 -24.00 -32.83 1.80
N LEU A 505 -22.69 -32.94 1.67
CA LEU A 505 -21.80 -33.33 2.76
C LEU A 505 -20.87 -32.16 3.05
N VAL A 506 -20.78 -31.72 4.31
CA VAL A 506 -19.95 -30.56 4.69
C VAL A 506 -19.09 -30.91 5.89
N GLU A 507 -17.93 -30.25 6.01
CA GLU A 507 -17.12 -30.31 7.23
C GLU A 507 -17.80 -29.49 8.34
N GLY A 508 -17.95 -30.08 9.53
CA GLY A 508 -18.55 -29.44 10.69
C GLY A 508 -19.71 -30.22 11.32
N ASP A 509 -20.34 -29.59 12.31
CA ASP A 509 -21.41 -30.14 13.15
C ASP A 509 -22.83 -29.91 12.59
N SER A 510 -22.96 -29.15 11.50
CA SER A 510 -24.24 -28.84 10.89
C SER A 510 -24.14 -28.83 9.37
N CYS A 511 -25.24 -29.17 8.72
CA CYS A 511 -25.41 -29.07 7.27
C CYS A 511 -26.69 -28.26 7.01
N PRO A 512 -26.60 -27.06 6.43
CA PRO A 512 -27.77 -26.23 6.18
C PRO A 512 -28.69 -26.86 5.13
N ALA A 513 -30.00 -26.64 5.27
CA ALA A 513 -31.02 -27.12 4.32
C ALA A 513 -30.97 -26.45 2.93
N PHE A 514 -30.03 -25.52 2.75
CA PHE A 514 -29.76 -24.84 1.49
C PHE A 514 -28.47 -25.40 0.93
N SER A 515 -28.59 -26.15 -0.18
CA SER A 515 -27.44 -26.61 -0.95
C SER A 515 -26.94 -25.42 -1.80
N PRO A 516 -25.72 -24.90 -1.61
CA PRO A 516 -24.93 -24.51 -2.77
C PRO A 516 -24.95 -25.70 -3.75
N LYS A 517 -25.23 -25.48 -5.03
CA LYS A 517 -25.38 -26.57 -6.00
C LYS A 517 -24.03 -27.30 -6.05
N PRO A 518 -23.92 -28.62 -5.93
CA PRO A 518 -22.62 -29.30 -6.02
C PRO A 518 -21.88 -29.15 -7.36
N ASP A 519 -22.47 -28.44 -8.33
CA ASP A 519 -21.79 -27.93 -9.53
C ASP A 519 -21.05 -26.59 -9.28
N ASP A 520 -20.97 -26.11 -8.04
CA ASP A 520 -20.33 -24.86 -7.59
C ASP A 520 -18.78 -24.86 -7.69
N ASN A 521 -18.22 -25.78 -8.49
CA ASN A 521 -16.83 -25.77 -8.97
C ASN A 521 -16.71 -26.14 -10.45
N LEU A 522 -17.82 -26.37 -11.16
CA LEU A 522 -17.82 -26.67 -12.58
C LEU A 522 -18.03 -25.37 -13.36
N ALA A 523 -17.22 -25.17 -14.40
CA ALA A 523 -17.47 -24.12 -15.35
C ALA A 523 -18.83 -24.35 -16.05
N SER A 524 -19.68 -23.34 -16.08
CA SER A 524 -20.92 -23.36 -16.87
C SER A 524 -20.62 -22.79 -18.26
N HIS A 525 -20.74 -23.63 -19.28
CA HIS A 525 -20.44 -23.29 -20.67
C HIS A 525 -21.69 -22.80 -21.41
N HIS A 526 -21.60 -21.61 -22.02
CA HIS A 526 -22.71 -20.96 -22.71
C HIS A 526 -22.40 -20.84 -24.20
N THR A 527 -23.32 -21.32 -25.05
CA THR A 527 -23.21 -21.21 -26.52
C THR A 527 -24.19 -20.18 -27.11
N SER A 528 -24.98 -19.52 -26.26
CA SER A 528 -25.97 -18.48 -26.60
C SER A 528 -26.17 -17.55 -25.42
N ALA A 529 -26.96 -16.47 -25.58
CA ALA A 529 -27.28 -15.56 -24.49
C ALA A 529 -27.87 -16.29 -23.26
N TYR A 530 -27.53 -15.81 -22.07
CA TYR A 530 -27.90 -16.41 -20.79
C TYR A 530 -28.17 -15.32 -19.74
N THR A 531 -29.17 -15.53 -18.88
CA THR A 531 -29.45 -14.65 -17.74
C THR A 531 -29.20 -15.42 -16.46
N MET A 532 -28.25 -14.95 -15.65
CA MET A 532 -27.88 -15.58 -14.40
C MET A 532 -28.99 -15.43 -13.36
N SER A 533 -29.21 -16.49 -12.60
CA SER A 533 -29.95 -16.43 -11.35
C SER A 533 -29.06 -15.97 -10.20
N ARG A 534 -29.65 -15.39 -9.16
CA ARG A 534 -28.90 -14.98 -7.94
C ARG A 534 -28.12 -16.11 -7.27
N TYR A 535 -28.48 -17.36 -7.53
CA TYR A 535 -27.86 -18.54 -6.90
C TYR A 535 -26.57 -18.98 -7.60
N GLU A 536 -26.28 -18.43 -8.77
CA GLU A 536 -25.05 -18.75 -9.52
C GLU A 536 -23.91 -17.79 -9.16
N SER A 537 -24.21 -16.70 -8.46
CA SER A 537 -23.23 -15.80 -7.86
C SER A 537 -22.54 -16.48 -6.68
N GLY A 538 -21.20 -16.52 -6.70
CA GLY A 538 -20.35 -17.04 -5.64
C GLY A 538 -19.59 -18.31 -6.00
N HIS A 539 -20.00 -18.99 -7.07
CA HIS A 539 -19.82 -20.42 -7.16
C HIS A 539 -19.41 -20.94 -8.54
N VAL A 540 -19.99 -20.41 -9.61
CA VAL A 540 -19.79 -20.95 -10.96
C VAL A 540 -18.88 -20.03 -11.77
N VAL A 541 -17.94 -20.62 -12.52
CA VAL A 541 -17.20 -19.88 -13.56
C VAL A 541 -18.01 -19.97 -14.85
N HIS A 542 -18.51 -18.83 -15.33
CA HIS A 542 -19.27 -18.78 -16.58
C HIS A 542 -18.33 -18.60 -17.77
N THR A 543 -18.50 -19.39 -18.83
CA THR A 543 -17.59 -19.37 -19.98
C THR A 543 -18.35 -19.44 -21.30
N ASN A 544 -17.73 -19.03 -22.40
CA ASN A 544 -18.29 -19.15 -23.76
C ASN A 544 -17.77 -20.38 -24.52
N TYR A 545 -17.30 -21.43 -23.82
CA TYR A 545 -16.76 -22.62 -24.48
C TYR A 545 -17.78 -23.24 -25.44
N GLY A 546 -17.35 -23.52 -26.67
CA GLY A 546 -18.20 -24.07 -27.73
C GLY A 546 -19.08 -23.06 -28.47
N ALA A 547 -19.03 -21.77 -28.11
CA ALA A 547 -19.79 -20.74 -28.82
C ALA A 547 -19.32 -20.55 -30.27
N SER A 548 -20.27 -20.43 -31.20
CA SER A 548 -20.00 -20.10 -32.61
C SER A 548 -20.12 -18.60 -32.91
N GLY A 549 -20.69 -17.82 -31.99
CA GLY A 549 -20.90 -16.37 -32.07
C GLY A 549 -20.76 -15.71 -30.70
N ALA A 550 -21.11 -14.42 -30.60
CA ALA A 550 -21.05 -13.70 -29.34
C ALA A 550 -22.05 -14.29 -28.31
N VAL A 551 -21.63 -14.33 -27.05
CA VAL A 551 -22.43 -14.80 -25.91
C VAL A 551 -22.61 -13.63 -24.95
N VAL A 552 -23.86 -13.30 -24.61
CA VAL A 552 -24.18 -12.30 -23.58
C VAL A 552 -24.59 -13.03 -22.32
N ILE A 553 -23.94 -12.74 -21.20
CA ILE A 553 -24.34 -13.20 -19.88
C ILE A 553 -24.81 -12.01 -19.06
N THR A 554 -26.11 -11.97 -18.78
CA THR A 554 -26.74 -10.91 -17.98
C THR A 554 -26.67 -11.27 -16.50
N LEU A 555 -26.11 -10.36 -15.69
CA LEU A 555 -25.96 -10.49 -14.25
C LEU A 555 -27.30 -10.36 -13.51
N PRO A 556 -27.46 -10.97 -12.32
CA PRO A 556 -28.68 -10.83 -11.54
C PRO A 556 -28.70 -9.48 -10.79
N GLN A 557 -29.84 -8.77 -10.83
CA GLN A 557 -30.00 -7.45 -10.21
C GLN A 557 -30.22 -7.44 -8.69
N THR A 558 -30.44 -8.60 -8.07
CA THR A 558 -30.86 -8.72 -6.65
C THR A 558 -29.86 -9.48 -5.77
N VAL A 559 -28.60 -9.48 -6.19
CA VAL A 559 -27.52 -10.15 -5.45
C VAL A 559 -27.13 -9.30 -4.25
N SER A 560 -26.87 -9.93 -3.11
CA SER A 560 -26.39 -9.22 -1.91
C SER A 560 -24.95 -8.74 -2.11
N THR A 561 -24.57 -7.67 -1.40
CA THR A 561 -23.21 -7.13 -1.42
C THR A 561 -22.17 -8.22 -1.14
N GLY A 562 -21.06 -8.21 -1.89
CA GLY A 562 -19.90 -9.07 -1.65
C GLY A 562 -19.91 -10.42 -2.36
N TYR A 563 -20.97 -10.78 -3.08
CA TYR A 563 -21.03 -12.06 -3.82
C TYR A 563 -20.29 -11.95 -5.16
N PRO A 564 -19.28 -12.80 -5.43
CA PRO A 564 -18.49 -12.74 -6.65
C PRO A 564 -19.11 -13.54 -7.81
N CYS A 565 -19.05 -13.04 -9.04
CA CYS A 565 -19.32 -13.77 -10.28
C CYS A 565 -18.03 -13.86 -11.10
N ARG A 566 -17.68 -15.05 -11.61
CA ARG A 566 -16.44 -15.29 -12.37
C ARG A 566 -16.74 -15.62 -13.81
N PHE A 567 -15.97 -15.05 -14.73
CA PHE A 567 -16.11 -15.27 -16.17
C PHE A 567 -14.77 -15.61 -16.78
N ALA A 568 -14.75 -16.55 -17.73
CA ALA A 568 -13.56 -16.89 -18.50
C ALA A 568 -13.89 -17.10 -19.98
N VAL A 569 -13.07 -16.54 -20.86
CA VAL A 569 -13.19 -16.72 -22.31
C VAL A 569 -12.50 -18.03 -22.71
N MET A 570 -13.27 -18.98 -23.23
CA MET A 570 -12.79 -20.31 -23.64
C MET A 570 -13.06 -20.63 -25.12
N ALA A 571 -13.74 -19.75 -25.85
CA ALA A 571 -13.82 -19.76 -27.30
C ALA A 571 -13.41 -18.38 -27.85
N ALA A 572 -12.76 -18.34 -29.02
CA ALA A 572 -12.36 -17.11 -29.72
C ALA A 572 -13.58 -16.41 -30.35
N LYS A 573 -14.56 -16.10 -29.50
CA LYS A 573 -15.79 -15.37 -29.75
C LYS A 573 -15.99 -14.42 -28.57
N GLU A 574 -16.72 -13.35 -28.81
CA GLU A 574 -16.95 -12.36 -27.78
C GLU A 574 -17.82 -12.92 -26.65
N LEU A 575 -17.33 -12.86 -25.42
CA LEU A 575 -18.11 -13.05 -24.20
C LEU A 575 -18.40 -11.66 -23.62
N ARG A 576 -19.68 -11.30 -23.57
CA ARG A 576 -20.18 -10.03 -23.04
C ARG A 576 -20.80 -10.29 -21.68
N VAL A 577 -20.44 -9.47 -20.69
CA VAL A 577 -21.05 -9.47 -19.36
C VAL A 577 -21.86 -8.21 -19.21
N ASP A 578 -23.18 -8.39 -19.23
CA ASP A 578 -24.18 -7.32 -19.12
C ASP A 578 -24.59 -7.20 -17.64
N PRO A 579 -24.49 -6.03 -17.00
CA PRO A 579 -24.94 -5.85 -15.63
C PRO A 579 -26.42 -6.14 -15.43
N GLY A 580 -27.23 -6.11 -16.48
CA GLY A 580 -28.68 -6.19 -16.45
C GLY A 580 -29.31 -4.80 -16.36
N ALA A 581 -30.65 -4.80 -16.38
CA ALA A 581 -31.43 -3.57 -16.42
C ALA A 581 -31.11 -2.64 -15.24
N ALA A 582 -30.70 -1.40 -15.54
CA ALA A 582 -30.33 -0.34 -14.60
C ALA A 582 -29.07 -0.60 -13.75
N GLY A 583 -28.33 -1.68 -14.00
CA GLY A 583 -27.03 -1.92 -13.38
C GLY A 583 -25.88 -1.35 -14.19
N ALA A 584 -24.75 -1.11 -13.53
CA ALA A 584 -23.47 -0.78 -14.14
C ALA A 584 -22.35 -1.68 -13.59
N ILE A 585 -21.22 -1.68 -14.31
CA ILE A 585 -19.97 -2.32 -13.91
C ILE A 585 -18.92 -1.24 -13.71
N TYR A 586 -18.29 -1.22 -12.54
CA TYR A 586 -17.13 -0.39 -12.23
C TYR A 586 -15.87 -1.16 -12.63
N ILE A 587 -15.17 -0.70 -13.66
CA ILE A 587 -13.94 -1.31 -14.19
C ILE A 587 -12.86 -0.24 -14.31
N ASN A 588 -11.62 -0.56 -13.91
CA ASN A 588 -10.51 0.39 -13.85
C ASN A 588 -10.83 1.68 -13.07
N GLY A 589 -11.66 1.57 -12.02
CA GLY A 589 -12.06 2.70 -11.17
C GLY A 589 -13.15 3.61 -11.76
N ALA A 590 -13.65 3.34 -12.97
CA ALA A 590 -14.70 4.12 -13.61
C ALA A 590 -16.03 3.35 -13.69
N LYS A 591 -17.14 4.04 -13.43
CA LYS A 591 -18.50 3.50 -13.66
C LYS A 591 -18.80 3.56 -15.16
N GLN A 592 -19.13 2.42 -15.78
CA GLN A 592 -19.71 2.45 -17.12
C GLN A 592 -21.15 3.00 -17.11
N ALA A 593 -21.68 3.37 -18.28
CA ALA A 593 -23.08 3.75 -18.37
C ALA A 593 -24.02 2.56 -18.05
N ASP A 594 -25.19 2.85 -17.49
CA ASP A 594 -26.14 1.81 -17.11
C ASP A 594 -26.54 0.96 -18.34
N ASN A 595 -26.63 -0.36 -18.17
CA ASN A 595 -26.88 -1.37 -19.21
C ASN A 595 -25.75 -1.54 -20.26
N ALA A 596 -24.61 -0.84 -20.13
CA ALA A 596 -23.44 -1.14 -20.95
C ALA A 596 -22.88 -2.51 -20.55
N TYR A 597 -22.45 -3.34 -21.49
CA TYR A 597 -21.70 -4.55 -21.14
C TYR A 597 -20.19 -4.31 -21.17
N ILE A 598 -19.44 -5.18 -20.48
CA ILE A 598 -18.01 -5.37 -20.76
C ILE A 598 -17.82 -6.61 -21.61
N SER A 599 -16.76 -6.71 -22.40
CA SER A 599 -16.52 -7.87 -23.24
C SER A 599 -15.04 -8.20 -23.42
N SER A 600 -14.77 -9.48 -23.69
CA SER A 600 -13.49 -9.94 -24.25
C SER A 600 -13.75 -11.03 -25.29
N SER A 601 -12.82 -11.19 -26.24
CA SER A 601 -12.84 -12.24 -27.26
C SER A 601 -11.56 -13.10 -27.28
N HIS A 602 -10.61 -12.82 -26.39
CA HIS A 602 -9.33 -13.54 -26.32
C HIS A 602 -9.43 -14.73 -25.36
N ILE A 603 -9.11 -15.92 -25.86
CA ILE A 603 -9.10 -17.15 -25.05
C ILE A 603 -8.11 -17.00 -23.89
N GLY A 604 -8.55 -17.29 -22.67
CA GLY A 604 -7.76 -17.16 -21.45
C GLY A 604 -8.00 -15.87 -20.66
N ASP A 605 -8.73 -14.91 -21.22
CA ASP A 605 -9.15 -13.72 -20.48
C ASP A 605 -10.16 -14.09 -19.38
N GLU A 606 -9.98 -13.52 -18.19
CA GLU A 606 -10.82 -13.76 -17.01
C GLU A 606 -11.19 -12.47 -16.30
N ILE A 607 -12.37 -12.45 -15.68
CA ILE A 607 -12.81 -11.33 -14.83
C ILE A 607 -13.67 -11.82 -13.66
N THR A 608 -13.46 -11.23 -12.48
CA THR A 608 -14.29 -11.46 -11.30
C THR A 608 -15.01 -10.16 -10.93
N LEU A 609 -16.32 -10.19 -10.97
CA LEU A 609 -17.20 -9.10 -10.57
C LEU A 609 -17.76 -9.36 -9.18
N VAL A 610 -17.88 -8.35 -8.32
CA VAL A 610 -18.48 -8.46 -6.99
C VAL A 610 -19.67 -7.52 -6.92
N SER A 611 -20.82 -8.01 -6.48
CA SER A 611 -22.02 -7.17 -6.33
C SER A 611 -21.81 -6.14 -5.22
N ASP A 612 -22.23 -4.90 -5.45
CA ASP A 612 -22.27 -3.85 -4.42
C ASP A 612 -23.56 -3.89 -3.58
N GLY A 613 -24.56 -4.67 -4.00
CA GLY A 613 -25.88 -4.80 -3.38
C GLY A 613 -26.96 -3.84 -3.90
N ASN A 614 -26.61 -2.91 -4.81
CA ASN A 614 -27.53 -1.92 -5.39
C ASN A 614 -27.89 -2.22 -6.86
N GLY A 615 -27.56 -3.41 -7.36
CA GLY A 615 -27.69 -3.77 -8.77
C GLY A 615 -26.46 -3.46 -9.62
N ASP A 616 -25.45 -2.81 -9.02
CA ASP A 616 -24.15 -2.53 -9.63
C ASP A 616 -23.11 -3.61 -9.27
N TRP A 617 -22.03 -3.63 -10.05
CA TRP A 617 -20.96 -4.63 -9.96
C TRP A 617 -19.59 -3.98 -10.00
N VAL A 618 -18.64 -4.47 -9.20
CA VAL A 618 -17.28 -3.95 -9.14
C VAL A 618 -16.30 -5.02 -9.58
N VAL A 619 -15.37 -4.68 -10.48
CA VAL A 619 -14.28 -5.58 -10.86
C VAL A 619 -13.32 -5.73 -9.68
N SER A 620 -13.18 -6.97 -9.18
CA SER A 620 -12.26 -7.33 -8.09
C SER A 620 -10.96 -7.96 -8.58
N SER A 621 -10.98 -8.63 -9.73
CA SER A 621 -9.81 -9.16 -10.41
C SER A 621 -10.05 -9.19 -11.92
N GLN A 622 -9.01 -8.94 -12.70
CA GLN A 622 -9.03 -9.01 -14.16
C GLN A 622 -7.73 -9.61 -14.68
N ALA A 623 -7.84 -10.53 -15.63
CA ALA A 623 -6.75 -11.02 -16.46
C ALA A 623 -7.14 -10.87 -17.94
N GLY A 624 -6.21 -10.33 -18.74
CA GLY A 624 -6.49 -10.02 -20.15
C GLY A 624 -7.21 -8.69 -20.36
N ASN A 625 -7.65 -8.46 -21.60
CA ASN A 625 -8.17 -7.17 -22.05
C ASN A 625 -9.69 -7.22 -22.17
N TRP A 626 -10.37 -6.58 -21.23
CA TRP A 626 -11.82 -6.40 -21.25
C TRP A 626 -12.16 -4.99 -21.73
N SER A 627 -12.88 -4.90 -22.85
CA SER A 627 -13.41 -3.64 -23.38
C SER A 627 -14.75 -3.31 -22.73
N VAL A 628 -14.98 -2.03 -22.47
CA VAL A 628 -16.32 -1.52 -22.12
C VAL A 628 -17.07 -1.26 -23.42
N GLU A 629 -18.35 -1.64 -23.49
CA GLU A 629 -19.22 -1.22 -24.58
C GLU A 629 -19.19 0.32 -24.62
N SER A 630 -18.70 0.87 -25.73
CA SER A 630 -18.92 2.27 -26.01
C SER A 630 -20.43 2.43 -26.18
N VAL A 631 -21.16 2.75 -25.11
CA VAL A 631 -22.57 3.11 -25.21
C VAL A 631 -22.60 4.21 -26.23
N GLY A 632 -23.20 3.92 -27.38
CA GLY A 632 -23.18 4.81 -28.52
C GLY A 632 -23.61 6.18 -28.02
N ILE A 633 -22.66 7.12 -28.00
CA ILE A 633 -22.85 8.44 -27.40
C ILE A 633 -24.19 8.97 -27.92
N ALA A 634 -25.11 9.35 -27.03
CA ALA A 634 -26.48 9.68 -27.40
C ALA A 634 -26.49 10.79 -28.46
N SER A 635 -27.45 10.74 -29.40
CA SER A 635 -27.72 11.84 -30.34
C SER A 635 -27.79 13.18 -29.59
N GLY A 636 -27.16 14.22 -30.14
CA GLY A 636 -27.03 15.54 -29.52
C GLY A 636 -25.86 15.72 -28.54
N SER A 637 -25.11 14.66 -28.24
CA SER A 637 -23.93 14.78 -27.37
C SER A 637 -22.76 15.46 -28.08
N ILE A 638 -22.00 16.26 -27.33
CA ILE A 638 -20.74 16.85 -27.80
C ILE A 638 -19.63 15.82 -27.62
N VAL A 639 -18.96 15.49 -28.72
CA VAL A 639 -17.88 14.51 -28.80
C VAL A 639 -16.62 15.22 -29.28
N SER A 640 -15.49 14.98 -28.65
CA SER A 640 -14.18 15.45 -29.12
C SER A 640 -13.32 14.25 -29.49
N ILE A 641 -12.80 14.25 -30.72
CA ILE A 641 -11.77 13.32 -31.17
C ILE A 641 -10.47 14.09 -31.32
N SER A 642 -9.36 13.53 -30.84
CA SER A 642 -8.05 14.18 -30.86
C SER A 642 -7.02 13.26 -31.49
N LYS A 643 -6.13 13.83 -32.29
CA LYS A 643 -5.01 13.09 -32.86
C LYS A 643 -3.76 13.97 -32.85
N THR A 644 -2.70 13.46 -32.25
CA THR A 644 -1.37 14.06 -32.32
C THR A 644 -0.69 13.59 -33.58
N ILE A 645 -0.23 14.56 -34.37
CA ILE A 645 0.40 14.40 -35.67
C ILE A 645 1.85 14.80 -35.49
N ASP A 646 2.75 13.86 -35.69
CA ASP A 646 4.17 14.12 -35.90
C ASP A 646 4.52 13.93 -37.39
N HIS A 647 5.72 14.33 -37.79
CA HIS A 647 6.15 14.21 -39.18
C HIS A 647 6.15 12.75 -39.66
N ALA A 648 6.41 11.78 -38.77
CA ALA A 648 6.42 10.35 -39.09
C ALA A 648 5.03 9.76 -39.33
N SER A 649 3.98 10.43 -38.86
CA SER A 649 2.59 10.00 -38.98
C SER A 649 1.90 10.45 -40.27
N LEU A 650 2.56 11.31 -41.05
CA LEU A 650 2.06 11.79 -42.33
C LEU A 650 2.25 10.74 -43.42
N THR A 651 1.24 10.61 -44.27
CA THR A 651 1.29 9.83 -45.52
C THR A 651 1.58 10.77 -46.67
N ASP A 652 2.74 10.60 -47.28
CA ASP A 652 3.11 11.26 -48.54
C ASP A 652 2.28 10.69 -49.70
N VAL A 653 1.78 11.56 -50.58
CA VAL A 653 1.11 11.16 -51.83
C VAL A 653 1.99 11.28 -53.07
N GLY A 654 3.26 11.68 -52.93
CA GLY A 654 4.22 11.83 -54.01
C GLY A 654 4.01 13.10 -54.83
N ASP A 655 3.35 14.10 -54.24
CA ASP A 655 3.25 15.47 -54.74
C ASP A 655 3.49 16.46 -53.59
N ALA A 656 3.14 17.72 -53.75
CA ALA A 656 3.35 18.76 -52.74
C ALA A 656 2.43 18.61 -51.49
N THR A 657 1.73 17.48 -51.35
CA THR A 657 0.74 17.21 -50.32
C THR A 657 1.14 16.02 -49.46
N ALA A 658 0.94 16.14 -48.15
CA ALA A 658 0.96 15.03 -47.20
C ALA A 658 -0.33 15.03 -46.37
N TYR A 659 -0.80 13.87 -45.91
CA TYR A 659 -2.03 13.82 -45.12
C TYR A 659 -1.98 12.85 -43.95
N MET A 660 -2.92 13.00 -43.02
CA MET A 660 -3.20 12.06 -41.95
C MET A 660 -4.71 11.91 -41.76
N ASP A 661 -5.18 10.67 -41.71
CA ASP A 661 -6.58 10.35 -41.39
C ASP A 661 -6.75 10.09 -39.89
N PHE A 662 -7.86 10.50 -39.29
CA PHE A 662 -8.22 10.11 -37.92
C PHE A 662 -8.52 8.60 -37.83
N GLY A 663 -8.44 8.02 -36.63
CA GLY A 663 -8.82 6.62 -36.44
C GLY A 663 -10.35 6.40 -36.46
N ASP A 664 -11.08 7.43 -36.03
CA ASP A 664 -12.52 7.38 -35.81
C ASP A 664 -13.26 8.17 -36.89
N ALA A 665 -14.33 7.59 -37.44
CA ALA A 665 -15.22 8.27 -38.36
C ALA A 665 -16.23 9.14 -37.61
N ILE A 666 -16.50 10.34 -38.12
CA ILE A 666 -17.62 11.17 -37.63
C ILE A 666 -18.91 10.65 -38.25
N PRO A 667 -19.96 10.30 -37.46
CA PRO A 667 -21.21 9.78 -37.99
C PRO A 667 -21.94 10.78 -38.90
N ALA A 668 -22.66 10.25 -39.90
CA ALA A 668 -23.56 11.04 -40.74
C ALA A 668 -24.61 11.78 -39.88
N GLY A 669 -24.89 13.03 -40.23
CA GLY A 669 -25.78 13.96 -39.54
C GLY A 669 -25.13 14.77 -38.42
N SER A 670 -23.86 14.48 -38.07
CA SER A 670 -23.17 15.21 -36.99
C SER A 670 -22.85 16.64 -37.41
N ILE A 671 -22.84 17.57 -36.46
CA ILE A 671 -22.53 19.00 -36.67
C ILE A 671 -21.16 19.28 -36.05
N ILE A 672 -20.17 19.65 -36.86
CA ILE A 672 -18.88 20.08 -36.32
C ILE A 672 -19.06 21.40 -35.56
N LYS A 673 -18.58 21.45 -34.32
CA LYS A 673 -18.69 22.61 -33.44
C LYS A 673 -17.40 23.41 -33.36
N SER A 674 -16.25 22.74 -33.31
CA SER A 674 -14.95 23.40 -33.35
C SER A 674 -13.85 22.47 -33.82
N VAL A 675 -12.77 23.07 -34.32
CA VAL A 675 -11.49 22.41 -34.57
C VAL A 675 -10.44 23.21 -33.81
N LYS A 676 -9.62 22.53 -32.99
CA LYS A 676 -8.51 23.12 -32.24
C LYS A 676 -7.22 22.47 -32.71
N CYS A 677 -6.18 23.28 -32.94
CA CYS A 677 -4.85 22.80 -33.30
C CYS A 677 -3.86 23.31 -32.25
N ASP A 678 -3.24 22.39 -31.52
CA ASP A 678 -2.25 22.68 -30.48
C ASP A 678 -0.86 22.26 -30.96
N PHE A 679 0.00 23.24 -31.25
CA PHE A 679 1.38 23.00 -31.69
C PHE A 679 2.31 22.91 -30.47
N THR A 680 3.08 21.83 -30.37
CA THR A 680 4.03 21.63 -29.25
C THR A 680 5.37 22.31 -29.47
N GLU A 681 5.84 22.38 -30.71
CA GLU A 681 7.05 23.07 -31.15
C GLU A 681 6.84 23.62 -32.58
N ALA A 682 7.79 24.38 -33.11
CA ALA A 682 7.70 24.93 -34.46
C ALA A 682 7.70 23.81 -35.52
N PHE A 683 6.55 23.60 -36.16
CA PHE A 683 6.40 22.72 -37.31
C PHE A 683 7.03 23.43 -38.53
N ASN A 684 8.36 23.48 -38.57
CA ASN A 684 9.11 24.30 -39.50
C ASN A 684 9.35 23.53 -40.81
N SER A 685 8.98 24.11 -41.95
CA SER A 685 9.59 23.75 -43.23
C SER A 685 10.94 24.47 -43.32
N ASP A 686 11.93 23.81 -43.91
CA ASP A 686 13.32 24.28 -43.91
C ASP A 686 13.55 25.48 -44.86
N ASP A 687 12.52 25.95 -45.57
CA ASP A 687 12.57 26.99 -46.61
C ASP A 687 11.41 28.00 -46.50
N THR A 688 11.53 29.14 -47.20
CA THR A 688 10.59 30.28 -47.24
C THR A 688 9.19 29.97 -47.81
N SER A 689 8.79 28.72 -47.85
CA SER A 689 7.53 28.21 -48.40
C SER A 689 6.39 28.42 -47.39
N THR A 690 5.20 28.76 -47.90
CA THR A 690 3.98 28.86 -47.09
C THR A 690 3.41 27.46 -46.85
N LEU A 691 3.56 26.91 -45.63
CA LEU A 691 2.91 25.66 -45.24
C LEU A 691 1.40 25.90 -45.05
N THR A 692 0.58 25.29 -45.90
CA THR A 692 -0.88 25.35 -45.77
C THR A 692 -1.40 24.10 -45.07
N MET A 693 -2.08 24.25 -43.93
CA MET A 693 -2.81 23.17 -43.27
C MET A 693 -4.31 23.27 -43.57
N MET A 694 -4.87 22.20 -44.12
CA MET A 694 -6.31 22.04 -44.36
C MET A 694 -6.86 20.89 -43.51
N ILE A 695 -8.04 21.09 -42.93
CA ILE A 695 -8.73 20.06 -42.15
C ILE A 695 -10.09 19.84 -42.81
N GLY A 696 -10.45 18.60 -43.09
CA GLY A 696 -11.65 18.27 -43.87
C GLY A 696 -12.15 16.85 -43.61
N LEU A 697 -13.19 16.44 -44.33
CA LEU A 697 -13.54 15.02 -44.47
C LEU A 697 -12.74 14.43 -45.63
N GLN A 698 -12.45 13.13 -45.62
CA GLN A 698 -11.64 12.49 -46.67
C GLN A 698 -12.12 12.77 -48.12
N ALA A 699 -13.42 12.97 -48.33
CA ALA A 699 -14.02 13.23 -49.65
C ALA A 699 -14.28 14.72 -49.95
N ASP A 700 -14.05 15.60 -48.97
CA ASP A 700 -14.40 17.03 -49.00
C ASP A 700 -13.42 17.76 -48.08
N LEU A 701 -12.23 18.05 -48.63
CA LEU A 701 -11.12 18.64 -47.90
C LEU A 701 -11.34 20.14 -47.62
N ASP A 702 -12.26 20.77 -48.32
CA ASP A 702 -12.69 22.15 -48.13
C ASP A 702 -13.86 22.30 -47.14
N ALA A 703 -14.50 21.20 -46.72
CA ALA A 703 -15.64 21.21 -45.79
C ALA A 703 -15.43 22.00 -44.48
N PHE A 704 -14.20 22.07 -43.97
CA PHE A 704 -13.89 22.84 -42.75
C PHE A 704 -12.92 24.01 -42.98
N ASN A 705 -12.62 24.35 -44.24
CA ASN A 705 -11.39 25.07 -44.55
C ASN A 705 -11.48 26.60 -44.47
N LYS A 706 -10.48 27.17 -43.77
CA LYS A 706 -9.98 28.53 -43.94
C LYS A 706 -8.46 28.41 -44.03
N THR A 707 -7.87 28.87 -45.12
CA THR A 707 -6.41 28.88 -45.33
C THR A 707 -5.74 29.69 -44.22
N VAL A 708 -4.94 29.03 -43.40
CA VAL A 708 -3.99 29.72 -42.52
C VAL A 708 -2.70 29.83 -43.32
N ASP A 709 -2.34 31.06 -43.68
CA ASP A 709 -0.99 31.40 -44.13
C ASP A 709 -0.21 31.82 -42.88
N PRO A 710 0.57 30.92 -42.27
CA PRO A 710 1.38 31.29 -41.12
C PRO A 710 2.58 32.08 -41.65
N GLY A 711 2.37 33.37 -41.95
CA GLY A 711 3.46 34.27 -42.29
C GLY A 711 4.59 34.15 -41.25
N GLU A 712 5.82 34.30 -41.73
CA GLU A 712 7.16 34.04 -41.14
C GLU A 712 7.36 34.35 -39.63
N ASP A 713 6.46 35.10 -38.97
CA ASP A 713 6.53 35.54 -37.57
C ASP A 713 5.55 34.83 -36.59
N ALA A 714 4.72 33.88 -37.04
CA ALA A 714 3.67 33.26 -36.19
C ALA A 714 4.14 32.11 -35.26
N PHE A 715 5.37 31.61 -35.41
CA PHE A 715 5.78 30.32 -34.80
C PHE A 715 6.42 30.39 -33.41
N ASN A 716 6.39 31.54 -32.72
CA ASN A 716 7.02 31.68 -31.39
C ASN A 716 6.09 32.06 -30.24
N HIS A 717 4.77 31.91 -30.42
CA HIS A 717 3.81 32.09 -29.33
C HIS A 717 2.82 30.93 -29.29
N THR A 718 2.62 30.36 -28.10
CA THR A 718 1.49 29.49 -27.73
C THR A 718 0.18 30.27 -27.79
N THR A 719 -0.18 30.81 -28.96
CA THR A 719 -1.49 31.39 -29.18
C THR A 719 -2.43 30.26 -29.54
N ASP A 720 -3.42 30.00 -28.67
CA ASP A 720 -4.66 29.33 -29.06
C ASP A 720 -5.17 30.06 -30.30
N VAL A 721 -4.94 29.51 -31.50
CA VAL A 721 -5.59 29.99 -32.70
C VAL A 721 -7.05 29.55 -32.56
N PHE A 722 -7.85 30.41 -31.92
CA PHE A 722 -9.28 30.26 -31.91
C PHE A 722 -9.76 30.42 -33.35
N TRP A 723 -10.13 29.29 -33.96
CA TRP A 723 -10.91 29.26 -35.18
C TRP A 723 -12.26 29.92 -34.85
N GLY A 724 -12.34 31.23 -35.08
CA GLY A 724 -13.52 32.03 -34.76
C GLY A 724 -14.77 31.42 -35.40
N GLU A 725 -15.85 31.37 -34.63
CA GLU A 725 -17.16 30.76 -34.96
C GLU A 725 -17.82 31.24 -36.27
N SER A 726 -17.21 32.13 -37.06
CA SER A 726 -17.91 32.83 -38.15
C SER A 726 -17.80 32.25 -39.55
N ASP A 727 -16.80 31.41 -39.87
CA ASP A 727 -16.54 31.02 -41.28
C ASP A 727 -16.71 29.52 -41.57
N CYS A 728 -16.90 28.67 -40.55
CA CYS A 728 -17.33 27.29 -40.76
C CYS A 728 -18.85 27.32 -41.00
N GLN A 729 -19.32 27.38 -42.25
CA GLN A 729 -20.73 27.10 -42.53
C GLN A 729 -21.05 25.73 -41.92
N GLU A 730 -21.91 25.68 -40.88
CA GLU A 730 -22.20 24.48 -40.07
C GLU A 730 -22.22 23.19 -40.91
N PRO A 731 -21.09 22.46 -41.01
CA PRO A 731 -21.01 21.37 -41.95
C PRO A 731 -21.65 20.18 -41.26
N VAL A 732 -22.92 19.96 -41.59
CA VAL A 732 -23.58 18.68 -41.30
C VAL A 732 -22.83 17.63 -42.10
N VAL A 733 -22.20 16.69 -41.40
CA VAL A 733 -21.49 15.57 -42.02
C VAL A 733 -22.52 14.73 -42.79
N THR A 734 -22.56 14.84 -44.11
CA THR A 734 -23.66 14.25 -44.92
C THR A 734 -23.58 12.72 -45.02
N SER A 735 -22.38 12.17 -44.87
CA SER A 735 -22.11 10.73 -44.81
C SER A 735 -21.02 10.46 -43.80
N ALA A 736 -21.08 9.30 -43.12
CA ALA A 736 -20.09 8.97 -42.11
C ALA A 736 -18.70 8.92 -42.76
N ALA A 737 -17.77 9.73 -42.27
CA ALA A 737 -16.48 9.92 -42.91
C ALA A 737 -15.39 10.17 -41.86
N THR A 738 -14.21 9.66 -42.16
CA THR A 738 -13.02 9.90 -41.36
C THR A 738 -12.51 11.32 -41.63
N PRO A 739 -12.30 12.15 -40.61
CA PRO A 739 -11.62 13.43 -40.79
C PRO A 739 -10.19 13.22 -41.27
N ARG A 740 -9.73 14.18 -42.06
CA ARG A 740 -8.39 14.22 -42.65
C ARG A 740 -7.76 15.58 -42.38
N VAL A 741 -6.49 15.57 -42.01
CA VAL A 741 -5.63 16.76 -42.02
C VAL A 741 -4.69 16.62 -43.21
N THR A 742 -4.59 17.68 -44.00
CA THR A 742 -3.74 17.75 -45.19
C THR A 742 -2.78 18.91 -45.02
N PHE A 743 -1.51 18.68 -45.30
CA PHE A 743 -0.45 19.66 -45.34
C PHE A 743 -0.03 19.82 -46.79
N THR A 744 0.00 21.05 -47.29
CA THR A 744 0.46 21.36 -48.65
C THR A 744 1.58 22.37 -48.57
N GLU A 745 2.70 22.04 -49.21
CA GLU A 745 3.85 22.93 -49.44
C GLU A 745 3.94 23.27 -50.94
N ASP A 746 4.77 24.24 -51.33
CA ASP A 746 4.86 24.68 -52.73
C ASP A 746 5.62 23.70 -53.64
N ASP A 747 6.60 22.94 -53.12
CA ASP A 747 7.56 22.19 -53.96
C ASP A 747 7.49 20.65 -53.81
N ASP A 748 7.42 20.07 -52.60
CA ASP A 748 7.32 18.61 -52.38
C ASP A 748 6.90 18.25 -50.93
N GLY A 749 5.96 17.33 -50.73
CA GLY A 749 5.55 16.85 -49.40
C GLY A 749 6.62 15.99 -48.68
N THR A 750 7.64 15.52 -49.40
CA THR A 750 8.75 14.76 -48.80
C THR A 750 9.65 15.60 -47.92
N ASP A 751 9.73 16.92 -48.14
CA ASP A 751 10.51 17.83 -47.30
C ASP A 751 9.84 18.03 -45.92
N ILE A 752 8.49 18.02 -45.89
CA ILE A 752 7.70 18.00 -44.65
C ILE A 752 8.04 16.75 -43.82
N ILE A 753 8.25 15.58 -44.45
CA ILE A 753 8.35 14.30 -43.74
C ILE A 753 9.81 13.95 -43.36
N ASN A 754 10.80 14.36 -44.17
CA ASN A 754 12.17 13.85 -44.07
C ASN A 754 13.23 14.88 -43.63
N SER A 755 12.85 16.12 -43.32
CA SER A 755 13.81 17.12 -42.83
C SER A 755 14.49 16.61 -41.54
N ALA A 756 15.83 16.56 -41.54
CA ALA A 756 16.61 16.06 -40.41
C ALA A 756 16.46 16.92 -39.13
N ASN A 757 15.76 18.06 -39.25
CA ASN A 757 15.46 19.02 -38.19
C ASN A 757 13.97 19.09 -37.84
N ALA A 758 13.13 18.21 -38.41
CA ALA A 758 11.71 18.07 -38.09
C ALA A 758 11.48 17.75 -36.60
N GLN A 759 11.35 18.78 -35.77
CA GLN A 759 11.02 18.68 -34.35
C GLN A 759 9.70 19.40 -34.14
N GLY A 760 8.65 18.64 -33.83
CA GLY A 760 7.34 19.18 -33.51
C GLY A 760 6.21 18.20 -33.72
N ALA A 761 5.14 18.37 -32.95
CA ALA A 761 3.88 17.69 -33.14
C ALA A 761 2.71 18.69 -33.06
N VAL A 762 1.70 18.50 -33.91
CA VAL A 762 0.43 19.22 -33.81
C VAL A 762 -0.64 18.27 -33.29
N THR A 763 -1.33 18.64 -32.22
CA THR A 763 -2.51 17.92 -31.76
C THR A 763 -3.75 18.59 -32.32
N VAL A 764 -4.44 17.89 -33.21
CA VAL A 764 -5.70 18.35 -33.80
C VAL A 764 -6.86 17.72 -33.05
N THR A 765 -7.71 18.56 -32.46
CA THR A 765 -8.93 18.17 -31.75
C THR A 765 -10.15 18.65 -32.53
N ILE A 766 -10.99 17.72 -32.99
CA ILE A 766 -12.26 18.03 -33.65
C ILE A 766 -13.38 17.76 -32.65
N THR A 767 -14.17 18.79 -32.36
CA THR A 767 -15.35 18.69 -31.51
C THR A 767 -16.60 18.77 -32.36
N TYR A 768 -17.51 17.80 -32.22
CA TYR A 768 -18.75 17.75 -32.98
C TYR A 768 -19.94 17.35 -32.09
N MET A 769 -21.12 17.80 -32.45
CA MET A 769 -22.39 17.32 -31.91
C MET A 769 -22.83 16.14 -32.75
N LYS A 770 -22.96 14.96 -32.13
CA LYS A 770 -23.37 13.75 -32.85
C LYS A 770 -24.83 13.85 -33.29
N ALA A 771 -25.11 13.38 -34.51
CA ALA A 771 -26.45 13.31 -35.10
C ALA A 771 -27.48 12.65 -34.18
#